data_AF-A0A4Q4XMF9-F1
#
_entry.id   AF-A0A4Q4XMF9-F1
#
_cell.length_a   1.000
_cell.length_b   1.000
_cell.length_c   1.000
_cell.angle_alpha   90.00
_cell.angle_beta   90.00
_cell.angle_gamma   90.00
#
_symmetry.space_group_name_H-M   'P 1'
#
loop_
_entity.id
_entity.type
_entity.pdbx_description
1 polymer ?
#
loop_
_entity_poly.entity_id
_entity_poly.type
_entity_poly.pdbx_seq_one_letter_code
_entity_poly.pdbx_strand_id
1 'polypeptide(L)'
;MNLTLTYRGCEEFCGPPSLYSDAVPRIVTWIIPVFLLLSNIELSPIDKKRFMTTVHALGDPIDSFWSIIHKIYVWNRLYEIGLQTIPASAEDLAVQNLPLRFKLRQVWLNVMAAFGIVRLRFREQAPEPTKDLGSKADEERVAASQHTRTEGRDYKARIIATVLSGFEELSGSRIKTDMHYHMIIRRCGGFGQEGEKASNFEEWRKCARVLADARTNEYMRACLAIAVYFLDIMAAFIPSVGGGGSSKPAGRIGNAIFLSWLIPLVLLSNRVGTFTSRRVCLHTMKEFIAATIGPNEVGREEPQPEPTRRACDGTGVSPTQTSAPAEHGRSYDRQGPIYDAAQWARNLELHMFAQTKPTGDFADLRVAGGDLNYTSGTSFPCKGFGVSSESNSKRHLLESREGGYGPVGNVKEDMDTIDLSPVKPKGRLRLDTGTTLMRNNDPRTRVGIIRFNTWNEYFSSLQWLGAIYTYRPWKFQYQHVDHRTHAKRTNGMMALAGIFPVLLSAVSASAMFWYAVPEGFGCRNVWVVIIFLLWIISAAITTGVNIWVDGRVSKEQEEEDECAAGSAAIRNRRRRRPESRLWRWIVLKDAVIAVSCGATVFLSTAGIFNGCWCWSIYMTKHEAGVVPINTNQTYEERAVRLYSVIVISCIGLQVLFFLVLAWWWRRGLSLARWHEEDRLREWAQETGYEVQWSPRNFLIFWYYKGELDAEESRRERRATDYEIRREPSYFERSLRRSLPWIYEWKSSMATRKMP
;
A
#
# COMPACT_ATOMS: atom_id res chain seq x y z
N MET A 1 -5.76 -9.61 -57.98
CA MET A 1 -6.95 -8.73 -57.99
C MET A 1 -7.33 -8.42 -56.56
N ASN A 2 -7.49 -7.15 -56.19
CA ASN A 2 -7.94 -6.77 -54.85
C ASN A 2 -9.46 -6.93 -54.80
N LEU A 3 -9.93 -8.12 -54.43
CA LEU A 3 -11.34 -8.37 -54.20
C LEU A 3 -11.79 -7.59 -52.96
N THR A 4 -12.85 -6.81 -53.12
CA THR A 4 -13.43 -5.99 -52.05
C THR A 4 -14.94 -6.27 -51.96
N LEU A 5 -15.46 -6.36 -50.74
CA LEU A 5 -16.89 -6.57 -50.48
C LEU A 5 -17.60 -5.22 -50.26
N THR A 6 -18.73 -5.03 -50.92
CA THR A 6 -19.71 -3.99 -50.56
C THR A 6 -20.34 -4.31 -49.20
N TYR A 7 -21.04 -3.35 -48.59
CA TYR A 7 -21.73 -3.57 -47.32
C TYR A 7 -22.68 -4.78 -47.37
N ARG A 8 -23.51 -4.86 -48.41
CA ARG A 8 -24.44 -5.99 -48.60
C ARG A 8 -23.70 -7.32 -48.78
N GLY A 9 -22.60 -7.32 -49.56
CA GLY A 9 -21.76 -8.51 -49.68
C GLY A 9 -21.08 -8.91 -48.35
N CYS A 10 -20.72 -7.94 -47.51
CA CYS A 10 -20.21 -8.19 -46.18
C CYS A 10 -21.28 -8.83 -45.29
N GLU A 11 -22.51 -8.31 -45.28
CA GLU A 11 -23.61 -8.84 -44.48
C GLU A 11 -24.00 -10.26 -44.94
N GLU A 12 -24.08 -10.50 -46.25
CA GLU A 12 -24.31 -11.82 -46.83
C GLU A 12 -23.16 -12.80 -46.49
N PHE A 13 -21.91 -12.34 -46.42
CA PHE A 13 -20.75 -13.18 -46.11
C PHE A 13 -20.57 -13.45 -44.61
N CYS A 14 -20.78 -12.45 -43.75
CA CYS A 14 -20.54 -12.55 -42.31
C CYS A 14 -21.77 -13.05 -41.55
N GLY A 15 -22.96 -12.91 -42.12
CA GLY A 15 -24.21 -13.25 -41.45
C GLY A 15 -24.54 -12.29 -40.30
N PRO A 16 -25.55 -12.63 -39.48
CA PRO A 16 -25.92 -11.84 -38.30
C PRO A 16 -24.75 -11.81 -37.29
N PRO A 17 -24.67 -10.77 -36.43
CA PRO A 17 -23.62 -10.65 -35.44
C PRO A 17 -23.57 -11.89 -34.53
N SER A 18 -22.55 -12.73 -34.71
CA SER A 18 -22.28 -13.90 -33.88
C SER A 18 -20.97 -13.73 -33.13
N LEU A 19 -20.86 -14.37 -31.97
CA LEU A 19 -19.58 -14.51 -31.27
C LEU A 19 -18.61 -15.29 -32.16
N TYR A 20 -17.33 -14.95 -32.10
CA TYR A 20 -16.32 -15.79 -32.73
C TYR A 20 -16.31 -17.18 -32.08
N SER A 21 -16.12 -18.22 -32.89
CA SER A 21 -15.97 -19.59 -32.40
C SER A 21 -14.78 -19.74 -31.43
N ASP A 22 -13.78 -18.88 -31.56
CA ASP A 22 -12.61 -18.76 -30.68
C ASP A 22 -12.68 -17.57 -29.71
N ALA A 23 -13.88 -17.04 -29.42
CA ALA A 23 -14.05 -15.93 -28.48
C ALA A 23 -13.51 -16.27 -27.07
N VAL A 24 -13.79 -17.48 -26.56
CA VAL A 24 -13.37 -17.89 -25.21
C VAL A 24 -11.84 -17.90 -25.08
N PRO A 25 -11.05 -18.60 -25.92
CA PRO A 25 -9.59 -18.51 -25.89
C PRO A 25 -9.09 -17.06 -25.92
N ARG A 26 -9.61 -16.22 -26.82
CA ARG A 26 -9.19 -14.81 -26.93
C ARG A 26 -9.44 -14.02 -25.66
N ILE A 27 -10.63 -14.20 -25.07
CA ILE A 27 -10.99 -13.56 -23.81
C ILE A 27 -10.01 -14.00 -22.72
N VAL A 28 -9.78 -15.32 -22.60
CA VAL A 28 -8.89 -15.88 -21.58
C VAL A 28 -7.45 -15.39 -21.73
N THR A 29 -6.91 -15.32 -22.95
CA THR A 29 -5.55 -14.83 -23.24
C THR A 29 -5.30 -13.43 -22.71
N TRP A 30 -6.31 -12.56 -22.65
CA TRP A 30 -6.13 -11.18 -22.16
C TRP A 30 -6.64 -10.96 -20.75
N ILE A 31 -7.71 -11.65 -20.36
CA ILE A 31 -8.31 -11.51 -19.04
C ILE A 31 -7.35 -12.02 -17.97
N ILE A 32 -6.72 -13.17 -18.16
CA ILE A 32 -5.81 -13.74 -17.15
C ILE A 32 -4.65 -12.78 -16.86
N PRO A 33 -3.88 -12.28 -17.85
CA PRO A 33 -2.74 -11.41 -17.58
C PRO A 33 -3.14 -10.07 -16.98
N VAL A 34 -4.27 -9.52 -17.41
CA VAL A 34 -4.82 -8.29 -16.82
C VAL A 34 -5.19 -8.52 -15.35
N PHE A 35 -5.88 -9.62 -15.02
CA PHE A 35 -6.16 -9.96 -13.62
C PHE A 35 -4.89 -10.24 -12.82
N LEU A 36 -3.89 -10.90 -13.41
CA LEU A 36 -2.59 -11.13 -12.77
C LEU A 36 -1.91 -9.80 -12.46
N LEU A 37 -1.84 -8.86 -13.40
CA LEU A 37 -1.32 -7.51 -13.15
C LEU A 37 -2.11 -6.78 -12.07
N LEU A 38 -3.45 -6.77 -12.16
CA LEU A 38 -4.32 -6.11 -11.17
C LEU A 38 -4.18 -6.70 -9.76
N SER A 39 -4.03 -8.03 -9.65
CA SER A 39 -3.80 -8.73 -8.37
C SER A 39 -2.42 -8.43 -7.77
N ASN A 40 -1.48 -7.97 -8.61
CA ASN A 40 -0.16 -7.54 -8.21
C ASN A 40 -0.07 -6.05 -7.94
N ILE A 41 -1.15 -5.28 -8.08
CA ILE A 41 -1.21 -3.94 -7.51
C ILE A 41 -1.12 -4.10 -5.99
N GLU A 42 -0.17 -3.41 -5.37
CA GLU A 42 0.04 -3.42 -3.93
C GLU A 42 -1.14 -2.69 -3.25
N LEU A 43 -2.11 -3.49 -2.79
CA LEU A 43 -3.31 -3.02 -2.14
C LEU A 43 -3.21 -3.24 -0.65
N SER A 44 -3.52 -2.20 0.13
CA SER A 44 -3.61 -2.32 1.58
C SER A 44 -4.54 -3.49 1.96
N PRO A 45 -4.18 -4.32 2.95
CA PRO A 45 -4.89 -5.54 3.36
C PRO A 45 -6.23 -5.25 4.04
N ILE A 46 -7.13 -4.60 3.31
CA ILE A 46 -8.44 -4.18 3.78
C ILE A 46 -9.48 -5.05 3.08
N ASP A 47 -9.59 -6.32 3.51
CA ASP A 47 -10.76 -7.19 3.29
C ASP A 47 -11.35 -7.14 1.84
N LYS A 48 -12.66 -7.36 1.68
CA LYS A 48 -13.43 -7.22 0.42
C LYS A 48 -13.23 -5.88 -0.30
N LYS A 49 -12.64 -4.88 0.37
CA LYS A 49 -12.47 -3.52 -0.15
C LYS A 49 -11.24 -3.37 -1.04
N ARG A 50 -10.35 -4.37 -1.10
CA ARG A 50 -9.32 -4.47 -2.15
C ARG A 50 -9.94 -4.33 -3.55
N PHE A 51 -11.10 -4.94 -3.75
CA PHE A 51 -11.84 -4.85 -5.01
C PHE A 51 -12.18 -3.40 -5.38
N MET A 52 -12.55 -2.56 -4.42
CA MET A 52 -12.87 -1.15 -4.69
C MET A 52 -11.66 -0.37 -5.19
N THR A 53 -10.45 -0.70 -4.71
CA THR A 53 -9.23 -0.08 -5.21
C THR A 53 -8.90 -0.52 -6.63
N THR A 54 -9.10 -1.81 -6.95
CA THR A 54 -8.97 -2.33 -8.32
C THR A 54 -9.98 -1.67 -9.26
N VAL A 55 -11.23 -1.52 -8.81
CA VAL A 55 -12.28 -0.82 -9.55
C VAL A 55 -11.91 0.64 -9.78
N HIS A 56 -11.41 1.33 -8.75
CA HIS A 56 -10.91 2.71 -8.89
C HIS A 56 -9.77 2.80 -9.90
N ALA A 57 -8.78 1.89 -9.85
CA ALA A 57 -7.67 1.87 -10.79
C ALA A 57 -8.11 1.65 -12.25
N LEU A 58 -9.17 0.87 -12.49
CA LEU A 58 -9.75 0.64 -13.82
C LEU A 58 -10.69 1.77 -14.28
N GLY A 59 -11.43 2.39 -13.36
CA GLY A 59 -12.39 3.46 -13.65
C GLY A 59 -11.76 4.84 -13.75
N ASP A 60 -10.62 5.05 -13.08
CA ASP A 60 -9.86 6.31 -13.06
C ASP A 60 -8.34 6.04 -12.96
N PRO A 61 -7.73 5.48 -14.02
CA PRO A 61 -6.30 5.16 -14.02
C PRO A 61 -5.43 6.43 -13.89
N ILE A 62 -5.89 7.57 -14.41
CA ILE A 62 -5.17 8.85 -14.34
C ILE A 62 -5.10 9.34 -12.88
N ASP A 63 -6.22 9.32 -12.15
CA ASP A 63 -6.23 9.66 -10.73
C ASP A 63 -5.35 8.71 -9.92
N SER A 64 -5.35 7.41 -10.27
CA SER A 64 -4.53 6.38 -9.66
C SER A 64 -3.03 6.62 -9.80
N PHE A 65 -2.55 6.92 -11.02
CA PHE A 65 -1.15 7.31 -11.22
C PHE A 65 -0.81 8.59 -10.47
N TRP A 66 -1.67 9.61 -10.56
CA TRP A 66 -1.41 10.88 -9.90
C TRP A 66 -1.31 10.72 -8.38
N SER A 67 -2.20 9.95 -7.76
CA SER A 67 -2.19 9.70 -6.31
C SER A 67 -0.92 8.97 -5.86
N ILE A 68 -0.43 8.00 -6.64
CA ILE A 68 0.83 7.28 -6.37
C ILE A 68 2.04 8.21 -6.54
N ILE A 69 2.09 8.98 -7.63
CA ILE A 69 3.16 9.96 -7.89
C ILE A 69 3.22 11.01 -6.77
N HIS A 70 2.05 11.53 -6.36
CA HIS A 70 1.96 12.46 -5.25
C HIS A 70 2.49 11.86 -3.94
N LYS A 71 2.23 10.58 -3.68
CA LYS A 71 2.78 9.90 -2.50
C LYS A 71 4.30 9.81 -2.53
N ILE A 72 4.87 9.47 -3.69
CA ILE A 72 6.33 9.43 -3.89
C ILE A 72 6.92 10.82 -3.64
N TYR A 73 6.25 11.86 -4.13
CA TYR A 73 6.64 13.25 -3.87
C TYR A 73 6.63 13.61 -2.38
N VAL A 74 5.56 13.25 -1.65
CA VAL A 74 5.47 13.47 -0.19
C VAL A 74 6.63 12.77 0.53
N TRP A 75 6.96 11.53 0.18
CA TRP A 75 8.10 10.83 0.79
C TRP A 75 9.46 11.46 0.48
N ASN A 76 9.63 11.95 -0.74
CA ASN A 76 10.82 12.74 -1.07
C ASN A 76 10.89 14.00 -0.20
N ARG A 77 9.75 14.66 0.05
CA ARG A 77 9.68 15.83 0.93
C ARG A 77 9.99 15.49 2.39
N LEU A 78 9.48 14.37 2.91
CA LEU A 78 9.81 13.89 4.26
C LEU A 78 11.31 13.66 4.40
N TYR A 79 11.95 13.08 3.37
CA TYR A 79 13.41 12.90 3.34
C TYR A 79 14.16 14.24 3.40
N GLU A 80 13.70 15.25 2.66
CA GLU A 80 14.26 16.61 2.73
C GLU A 80 14.09 17.24 4.13
N ILE A 81 12.94 17.06 4.77
CA ILE A 81 12.71 17.51 6.16
C ILE A 81 13.69 16.82 7.10
N GLY A 82 13.91 15.50 6.95
CA GLY A 82 14.92 14.75 7.68
C GLY A 82 16.31 15.35 7.51
N LEU A 83 16.72 15.64 6.26
CA LEU A 83 18.00 16.28 5.96
C LEU A 83 18.16 17.68 6.56
N GLN A 84 17.10 18.47 6.60
CA GLN A 84 17.10 19.81 7.20
C GLN A 84 17.19 19.76 8.73
N THR A 85 16.64 18.71 9.31
CA THR A 85 16.60 18.51 10.76
C THR A 85 17.97 18.13 11.32
N ILE A 86 18.79 17.44 10.52
CA ILE A 86 20.14 17.04 10.93
C ILE A 86 21.14 18.13 10.50
N PRO A 87 21.90 18.72 11.44
CA PRO A 87 22.90 19.71 11.10
C PRO A 87 23.91 19.13 10.11
N ALA A 88 24.23 19.91 9.07
CA ALA A 88 25.25 19.53 8.10
C ALA A 88 26.61 19.44 8.79
N SER A 89 27.34 18.34 8.61
CA SER A 89 28.74 18.32 9.01
C SER A 89 29.55 19.32 8.16
N ALA A 90 30.72 19.74 8.64
CA ALA A 90 31.63 20.56 7.83
C ALA A 90 31.99 19.87 6.50
N GLU A 91 32.08 18.54 6.51
CA GLU A 91 32.31 17.72 5.32
C GLU A 91 31.12 17.77 4.34
N ASP A 92 29.89 17.69 4.84
CA ASP A 92 28.68 17.80 3.99
C ASP A 92 28.62 19.17 3.30
N LEU A 93 28.98 20.23 4.02
CA LEU A 93 29.06 21.59 3.47
C LEU A 93 30.14 21.68 2.38
N ALA A 94 31.29 21.05 2.57
CA ALA A 94 32.33 20.97 1.55
C ALA A 94 31.85 20.24 0.28
N VAL A 95 31.13 19.13 0.44
CA VAL A 95 30.54 18.39 -0.68
C VAL A 95 29.46 19.20 -1.41
N GLN A 96 28.61 19.94 -0.67
CA GLN A 96 27.57 20.78 -1.27
C GLN A 96 28.15 21.93 -2.10
N ASN A 97 29.35 22.40 -1.76
CA ASN A 97 30.04 23.46 -2.47
C ASN A 97 30.84 22.98 -3.71
N LEU A 98 30.78 21.69 -4.08
CA LEU A 98 31.44 21.23 -5.32
C LEU A 98 30.85 21.92 -6.58
N PRO A 99 31.71 22.24 -7.57
CA PRO A 99 31.28 22.87 -8.83
C PRO A 99 30.21 22.05 -9.56
N LEU A 100 29.26 22.73 -10.22
CA LEU A 100 28.13 22.11 -10.94
C LEU A 100 28.56 21.01 -11.93
N ARG A 101 29.73 21.15 -12.57
CA ARG A 101 30.29 20.14 -13.50
C ARG A 101 30.50 18.77 -12.83
N PHE A 102 30.90 18.73 -11.56
CA PHE A 102 31.10 17.49 -10.81
C PHE A 102 29.76 16.86 -10.43
N LYS A 103 28.78 17.68 -10.03
CA LYS A 103 27.40 17.22 -9.77
C LYS A 103 26.78 16.61 -11.03
N LEU A 104 26.90 17.27 -12.18
CA LEU A 104 26.42 16.75 -13.46
C LEU A 104 27.14 15.46 -13.87
N ARG A 105 28.46 15.36 -13.69
CA ARG A 105 29.23 14.14 -13.98
C ARG A 105 28.78 12.98 -13.10
N GLN A 106 28.54 13.21 -11.81
CA GLN A 106 28.07 12.19 -10.88
C GLN A 106 26.63 11.76 -11.18
N VAL A 107 25.77 12.70 -11.57
CA VAL A 107 24.42 12.42 -12.07
C VAL A 107 24.49 11.53 -13.32
N TRP A 108 25.35 11.86 -14.28
CA TRP A 108 25.53 11.07 -15.50
C TRP A 108 26.08 9.67 -15.22
N LEU A 109 27.09 9.54 -14.35
CA LEU A 109 27.63 8.24 -13.93
C LEU A 109 26.57 7.38 -13.22
N ASN A 110 25.74 7.99 -12.35
CA ASN A 110 24.63 7.29 -11.70
C ASN A 110 23.57 6.82 -12.71
N VAL A 111 23.29 7.62 -13.75
CA VAL A 111 22.40 7.22 -14.85
C VAL A 111 23.00 6.03 -15.59
N MET A 112 24.26 6.11 -16.00
CA MET A 112 24.94 5.03 -16.73
C MET A 112 25.04 3.73 -15.91
N ALA A 113 25.24 3.83 -14.59
CA ALA A 113 25.23 2.70 -13.68
C ALA A 113 23.82 2.10 -13.51
N ALA A 114 22.79 2.94 -13.38
CA ALA A 114 21.40 2.49 -13.27
C ALA A 114 20.91 1.74 -14.52
N PHE A 115 21.40 2.11 -15.71
CA PHE A 115 21.13 1.40 -16.96
C PHE A 115 22.03 0.18 -17.18
N GLY A 116 22.90 -0.17 -16.23
CA GLY A 116 23.83 -1.30 -16.35
C GLY A 116 24.90 -1.14 -17.43
N ILE A 117 25.01 0.04 -18.04
CA ILE A 117 25.99 0.33 -19.10
C ILE A 117 27.41 0.41 -18.50
N VAL A 118 27.52 0.91 -17.28
CA VAL A 118 28.78 0.99 -16.56
C VAL A 118 28.66 0.26 -15.23
N ARG A 119 29.26 -0.93 -15.15
CA ARG A 119 29.46 -1.62 -13.87
C ARG A 119 30.60 -0.90 -13.14
N LEU A 120 30.27 0.18 -12.42
CA LEU A 120 31.26 0.93 -11.64
C LEU A 120 31.80 0.05 -10.50
N ARG A 121 32.85 -0.73 -10.78
CA ARG A 121 33.76 -1.21 -9.73
C ARG A 121 34.65 -0.05 -9.34
N PHE A 122 34.14 0.86 -8.49
CA PHE A 122 35.02 1.68 -7.66
C PHE A 122 35.59 0.75 -6.59
N ARG A 123 36.64 0.01 -6.95
CA ARG A 123 37.58 -0.55 -5.98
C ARG A 123 38.61 0.55 -5.80
N GLU A 124 38.45 1.37 -4.76
CA GLU A 124 39.53 2.22 -4.28
C GLU A 124 40.72 1.32 -3.97
N GLN A 125 41.66 1.23 -4.92
CA GLN A 125 43.01 0.77 -4.63
C GLN A 125 43.69 1.93 -3.91
N ALA A 126 43.39 2.08 -2.63
CA ALA A 126 44.36 2.70 -1.75
C ALA A 126 45.63 1.83 -1.81
N PRO A 127 46.82 2.41 -2.04
CA PRO A 127 48.07 1.65 -2.04
C PRO A 127 48.20 0.91 -0.71
N GLU A 128 48.38 -0.42 -0.75
CA GLU A 128 48.69 -1.21 0.45
C GLU A 128 49.89 -0.54 1.14
N PRO A 129 49.76 -0.04 2.39
CA PRO A 129 50.92 0.35 3.16
C PRO A 129 51.80 -0.89 3.31
N THR A 130 53.08 -0.74 2.98
CA THR A 130 54.10 -1.78 3.10
C THR A 130 54.09 -2.35 4.52
N LYS A 131 53.84 -3.66 4.59
CA LYS A 131 53.69 -4.45 5.81
C LYS A 131 55.00 -4.46 6.62
N ASP A 132 55.05 -3.68 7.70
CA ASP A 132 55.89 -4.01 8.84
C ASP A 132 55.13 -4.99 9.75
N LEU A 133 55.76 -6.14 10.01
CA LEU A 133 55.18 -7.35 10.64
C LEU A 133 54.94 -7.23 12.16
N GLY A 134 54.62 -6.04 12.68
CA GLY A 134 54.39 -5.80 14.12
C GLY A 134 52.95 -5.35 14.44
N SER A 135 52.17 -6.20 15.12
CA SER A 135 50.86 -5.90 15.75
C SER A 135 49.60 -5.82 14.85
N LYS A 136 49.36 -6.83 14.01
CA LYS A 136 48.12 -6.97 13.22
C LYS A 136 46.81 -7.00 14.04
N ALA A 137 46.87 -7.34 15.33
CA ALA A 137 45.70 -7.43 16.21
C ALA A 137 45.20 -6.05 16.71
N ASP A 138 46.06 -5.04 16.76
CA ASP A 138 45.69 -3.70 17.24
C ASP A 138 45.16 -2.83 16.10
N GLU A 139 45.65 -3.03 14.88
CA GLU A 139 45.16 -2.30 13.69
C GLU A 139 43.74 -2.75 13.28
N GLU A 140 43.40 -4.04 13.46
CA GLU A 140 42.05 -4.55 13.21
C GLU A 140 41.03 -4.04 14.26
N ARG A 141 41.46 -3.84 15.52
CA ARG A 141 40.64 -3.17 16.55
C ARG A 141 40.44 -1.69 16.27
N VAL A 142 41.47 -0.99 15.77
CA VAL A 142 41.34 0.44 15.43
C VAL A 142 40.49 0.64 14.18
N ALA A 143 40.60 -0.23 13.17
CA ALA A 143 39.77 -0.19 11.96
C ALA A 143 38.28 -0.47 12.25
N ALA A 144 37.97 -1.40 13.16
CA ALA A 144 36.59 -1.66 13.59
C ALA A 144 35.97 -0.46 14.33
N SER A 145 36.76 0.26 15.16
CA SER A 145 36.30 1.46 15.86
C SER A 145 36.16 2.71 14.96
N GLN A 146 36.88 2.76 13.83
CA GLN A 146 36.68 3.81 12.83
C GLN A 146 35.53 3.51 11.87
N HIS A 147 34.98 2.29 11.82
CA HIS A 147 33.79 2.01 11.01
C HIS A 147 32.47 2.38 11.71
N THR A 148 32.51 2.60 13.03
CA THR A 148 31.49 3.41 13.73
C THR A 148 31.56 4.91 13.39
N ARG A 149 32.45 5.33 12.46
CA ARG A 149 32.46 6.69 11.89
C ARG A 149 31.08 7.02 11.34
N THR A 150 30.44 7.94 12.06
CA THR A 150 29.41 8.85 11.56
C THR A 150 28.45 8.17 10.60
N GLU A 151 27.42 7.53 11.16
CA GLU A 151 26.19 7.29 10.42
C GLU A 151 25.87 8.53 9.59
N GLY A 152 25.99 8.39 8.27
CA GLY A 152 25.96 9.51 7.36
C GLY A 152 24.65 10.29 7.52
N ARG A 153 24.70 11.60 7.32
CA ARG A 153 23.52 12.48 7.40
C ARG A 153 22.32 11.95 6.61
N ASP A 154 22.57 11.36 5.44
CA ASP A 154 21.56 10.71 4.60
C ASP A 154 20.86 9.53 5.29
N TYR A 155 21.61 8.70 6.04
CA TYR A 155 21.08 7.56 6.75
C TYR A 155 20.15 8.01 7.90
N LYS A 156 20.59 8.98 8.70
CA LYS A 156 19.76 9.57 9.75
C LYS A 156 18.51 10.24 9.19
N ALA A 157 18.63 10.95 8.07
CA ALA A 157 17.49 11.57 7.39
C ALA A 157 16.48 10.51 6.91
N ARG A 158 16.97 9.37 6.39
CA ARG A 158 16.14 8.24 6.00
C ARG A 158 15.36 7.67 7.19
N ILE A 159 15.99 7.50 8.35
CA ILE A 159 15.32 7.04 9.58
C ILE A 159 14.18 7.97 9.96
N ILE A 160 14.47 9.26 10.11
CA ILE A 160 13.47 10.27 10.49
C ILE A 160 12.30 10.22 9.53
N ALA A 161 12.60 10.28 8.23
CA ALA A 161 11.57 10.32 7.21
C ALA A 161 10.77 9.00 7.11
N THR A 162 11.37 7.85 7.43
CA THR A 162 10.65 6.56 7.49
C THR A 162 9.60 6.58 8.61
N VAL A 163 9.95 7.09 9.79
CA VAL A 163 8.99 7.29 10.91
C VAL A 163 7.90 8.30 10.54
N LEU A 164 8.28 9.43 9.93
CA LEU A 164 7.29 10.41 9.44
C LEU A 164 6.35 9.83 8.39
N SER A 165 6.82 8.89 7.56
CA SER A 165 5.96 8.19 6.60
C SER A 165 4.93 7.29 7.29
N GLY A 166 5.26 6.75 8.48
CA GLY A 166 4.30 6.05 9.34
C GLY A 166 3.21 6.98 9.88
N PHE A 167 3.59 8.18 10.33
CA PHE A 167 2.61 9.22 10.72
C PHE A 167 1.72 9.65 9.55
N GLU A 168 2.31 9.83 8.37
CA GLU A 168 1.58 10.16 7.14
C GLU A 168 0.58 9.06 6.78
N GLU A 169 0.97 7.80 6.88
CA GLU A 169 0.09 6.66 6.61
C GLU A 169 -1.12 6.61 7.57
N LEU A 170 -0.86 6.82 8.87
CA LEU A 170 -1.89 6.75 9.91
C LEU A 170 -2.79 7.99 9.95
N SER A 171 -2.27 9.14 9.54
CA SER A 171 -3.04 10.38 9.48
C SER A 171 -3.76 10.55 8.14
N GLY A 172 -3.32 9.79 7.13
CA GLY A 172 -3.67 10.02 5.74
C GLY A 172 -3.32 11.44 5.33
N SER A 173 -4.19 12.03 4.55
CA SER A 173 -4.06 13.41 4.06
C SER A 173 -4.24 14.53 5.09
N ARG A 174 -4.51 14.24 6.36
CA ARG A 174 -4.82 15.27 7.36
C ARG A 174 -3.63 16.17 7.66
N ILE A 175 -2.42 15.68 7.42
CA ILE A 175 -1.21 16.47 7.59
C ILE A 175 -1.08 17.38 6.37
N LYS A 176 -1.54 18.62 6.53
CA LYS A 176 -1.48 19.61 5.45
C LYS A 176 -0.10 20.24 5.34
N THR A 177 0.55 20.58 6.46
CA THR A 177 1.74 21.44 6.46
C THR A 177 3.02 20.76 6.95
N ASP A 178 4.16 21.19 6.40
CA ASP A 178 5.50 20.78 6.86
C ASP A 178 5.72 21.06 8.36
N MET A 179 5.05 22.10 8.89
CA MET A 179 5.06 22.45 10.31
C MET A 179 4.61 21.31 11.22
N HIS A 180 3.67 20.47 10.78
CA HIS A 180 3.24 19.31 11.57
C HIS A 180 4.36 18.27 11.72
N TYR A 181 5.15 18.04 10.67
CA TYR A 181 6.28 17.12 10.75
C TYR A 181 7.38 17.68 11.66
N HIS A 182 7.68 18.98 11.57
CA HIS A 182 8.60 19.63 12.51
C HIS A 182 8.10 19.59 13.96
N MET A 183 6.78 19.71 14.18
CA MET A 183 6.18 19.56 15.50
C MET A 183 6.33 18.13 16.05
N ILE A 184 6.11 17.11 15.20
CA ILE A 184 6.32 15.71 15.56
C ILE A 184 7.79 15.47 15.94
N ILE A 185 8.72 15.95 15.12
CA ILE A 185 10.16 15.86 15.39
C ILE A 185 10.50 16.51 16.73
N ARG A 186 10.05 17.74 16.95
CA ARG A 186 10.33 18.49 18.18
C ARG A 186 9.76 17.79 19.43
N ARG A 187 8.59 17.17 19.31
CA ARG A 187 7.93 16.47 20.44
C ARG A 187 8.53 15.10 20.73
N CYS A 188 8.99 14.37 19.72
CA CYS A 188 9.54 13.01 19.90
C CYS A 188 11.07 13.04 20.12
N GLY A 189 11.60 14.14 20.66
CA GLY A 189 13.03 14.40 20.78
C GLY A 189 13.60 15.05 19.52
N GLY A 190 13.83 16.37 19.57
CA GLY A 190 14.47 17.10 18.48
C GLY A 190 15.94 16.74 18.34
N PHE A 191 16.46 16.82 17.10
CA PHE A 191 17.85 16.53 16.77
C PHE A 191 18.66 17.83 16.72
N GLY A 192 19.88 17.84 17.26
CA GLY A 192 20.86 18.90 17.00
C GLY A 192 21.24 19.86 18.13
N GLN A 193 20.92 19.58 19.40
CA GLN A 193 21.58 20.28 20.52
C GLN A 193 22.74 19.43 21.08
N GLU A 194 23.90 20.05 21.27
CA GLU A 194 25.03 19.45 22.00
C GLU A 194 24.53 18.96 23.38
N GLY A 195 24.53 17.64 23.60
CA GLY A 195 23.89 17.00 24.76
C GLY A 195 22.67 16.14 24.42
N GLU A 196 22.35 15.98 23.13
CA GLU A 196 21.34 15.04 22.66
C GLU A 196 21.61 13.64 23.21
N LYS A 197 20.62 13.11 23.93
CA LYS A 197 20.70 11.75 24.46
C LYS A 197 20.63 10.80 23.27
N ALA A 198 21.72 10.09 22.99
CA ALA A 198 21.78 9.04 21.97
C ALA A 198 20.59 8.07 22.03
N SER A 199 20.00 7.88 23.22
CA SER A 199 18.78 7.10 23.44
C SER A 199 17.57 7.55 22.61
N ASN A 200 17.40 8.85 22.34
CA ASN A 200 16.24 9.33 21.60
C ASN A 200 16.31 8.90 20.14
N PHE A 201 17.47 9.11 19.49
CA PHE A 201 17.66 8.69 18.10
C PHE A 201 17.55 7.17 17.93
N GLU A 202 17.98 6.40 18.94
CA GLU A 202 17.82 4.93 18.95
C GLU A 202 16.35 4.50 18.87
N GLU A 203 15.43 5.20 19.53
CA GLU A 203 14.00 4.91 19.41
C GLU A 203 13.44 5.25 18.01
N TRP A 204 13.94 6.33 17.38
CA TRP A 204 13.60 6.63 15.98
C TRP A 204 14.10 5.56 15.02
N ARG A 205 15.34 5.09 15.23
CA ARG A 205 15.98 4.03 14.45
C ARG A 205 15.20 2.72 14.56
N LYS A 206 14.91 2.29 15.79
CA LYS A 206 14.09 1.11 16.10
C LYS A 206 12.72 1.17 15.43
N CYS A 207 12.02 2.30 15.56
CA CYS A 207 10.73 2.50 14.90
C CYS A 207 10.84 2.43 13.37
N ALA A 208 11.82 3.13 12.78
CA ALA A 208 12.02 3.15 11.33
C ALA A 208 12.27 1.75 10.75
N ARG A 209 13.08 0.95 11.44
CA ARG A 209 13.38 -0.43 11.05
C ARG A 209 12.16 -1.32 11.10
N VAL A 210 11.40 -1.31 12.21
CA VAL A 210 10.16 -2.11 12.31
C VAL A 210 9.15 -1.68 11.23
N LEU A 211 9.05 -0.38 10.92
CA LEU A 211 8.22 0.10 9.82
C LEU A 211 8.73 -0.34 8.44
N ALA A 212 10.04 -0.35 8.22
CA ALA A 212 10.65 -0.82 6.98
C ALA A 212 10.45 -2.33 6.78
N ASP A 213 10.58 -3.12 7.84
CA ASP A 213 10.37 -4.57 7.84
C ASP A 213 8.89 -4.94 7.68
N ALA A 214 7.99 -4.13 8.24
CA ALA A 214 6.56 -4.33 8.11
C ALA A 214 6.02 -4.06 6.70
N ARG A 215 6.83 -3.57 5.75
CA ARG A 215 6.41 -3.29 4.38
C ARG A 215 6.62 -4.49 3.47
N THR A 216 5.60 -4.78 2.66
CA THR A 216 5.64 -5.87 1.69
C THR A 216 6.48 -5.49 0.47
N ASN A 217 7.23 -6.48 -0.03
CA ASN A 217 7.97 -6.37 -1.28
C ASN A 217 7.55 -7.46 -2.26
N GLU A 218 6.48 -7.19 -3.00
CA GLU A 218 5.95 -8.10 -4.02
C GLU A 218 6.53 -7.83 -5.41
N TYR A 219 7.68 -7.15 -5.49
CA TYR A 219 8.29 -6.72 -6.75
C TYR A 219 8.63 -7.90 -7.67
N MET A 220 9.12 -9.03 -7.13
CA MET A 220 9.40 -10.22 -7.94
C MET A 220 8.12 -10.84 -8.52
N ARG A 221 7.03 -10.86 -7.73
CA ARG A 221 5.72 -11.34 -8.18
C ARG A 221 5.13 -10.44 -9.27
N ALA A 222 5.30 -9.13 -9.12
CA ALA A 222 4.94 -8.15 -10.13
C ALA A 222 5.75 -8.31 -11.43
N CYS A 223 7.07 -8.50 -11.34
CA CYS A 223 7.92 -8.80 -12.49
C CYS A 223 7.49 -10.08 -13.20
N LEU A 224 7.13 -11.13 -12.45
CA LEU A 224 6.60 -12.37 -13.02
C LEU A 224 5.28 -12.14 -13.76
N ALA A 225 4.34 -11.39 -13.17
CA ALA A 225 3.08 -11.04 -13.83
C ALA A 225 3.29 -10.22 -15.11
N ILE A 226 4.26 -9.30 -15.11
CA ILE A 226 4.66 -8.53 -16.29
C ILE A 226 5.31 -9.45 -17.34
N ALA A 227 6.14 -10.41 -16.94
CA ALA A 227 6.72 -11.38 -17.86
C ALA A 227 5.64 -12.26 -18.52
N VAL A 228 4.66 -12.73 -17.76
CA VAL A 228 3.48 -13.44 -18.30
C VAL A 228 2.74 -12.55 -19.30
N TYR A 229 2.48 -11.30 -18.94
CA TYR A 229 1.86 -10.32 -19.86
C TYR A 229 2.62 -10.15 -21.18
N PHE A 230 3.96 -10.10 -21.14
CA PHE A 230 4.79 -10.06 -22.34
C PHE A 230 4.71 -11.35 -23.15
N LEU A 231 4.71 -12.51 -22.51
CA LEU A 231 4.56 -13.80 -23.19
C LEU A 231 3.21 -13.88 -23.91
N ASP A 232 2.13 -13.37 -23.31
CA ASP A 232 0.82 -13.32 -23.96
C ASP A 232 0.75 -12.33 -25.12
N ILE A 233 1.44 -11.19 -25.02
CA ILE A 233 1.62 -10.29 -26.17
C ILE A 233 2.37 -11.01 -27.30
N MET A 234 3.46 -11.70 -27.00
CA MET A 234 4.23 -12.46 -27.98
C MET A 234 3.39 -13.59 -28.60
N ALA A 235 2.63 -14.32 -27.78
CA ALA A 235 1.71 -15.35 -28.24
C ALA A 235 0.64 -14.80 -29.19
N ALA A 236 0.16 -13.56 -28.98
CA ALA A 236 -0.80 -12.92 -29.87
C ALA A 236 -0.25 -12.57 -31.25
N PHE A 237 1.07 -12.50 -31.43
CA PHE A 237 1.71 -12.39 -32.75
C PHE A 237 1.77 -13.73 -33.50
N ILE A 238 1.69 -14.86 -32.79
CA ILE A 238 1.82 -16.20 -33.37
C ILE A 238 0.42 -16.75 -33.65
N PRO A 239 0.00 -16.90 -34.93
CA PRO A 239 -1.36 -17.34 -35.26
C PRO A 239 -1.72 -18.73 -34.71
N SER A 240 -0.74 -19.62 -34.55
CA SER A 240 -0.97 -20.96 -33.97
C SER A 240 -1.25 -20.94 -32.47
N VAL A 241 -0.84 -19.88 -31.75
CA VAL A 241 -0.97 -19.78 -30.29
C VAL A 241 -2.12 -18.84 -29.90
N GLY A 242 -2.17 -17.63 -30.49
CA GLY A 242 -3.11 -16.59 -30.06
C GLY A 242 -4.56 -16.78 -30.53
N GLY A 243 -4.89 -17.87 -31.25
CA GLY A 243 -6.17 -18.11 -31.92
C GLY A 243 -6.07 -18.10 -33.45
N GLY A 244 -6.87 -18.95 -34.09
CA GLY A 244 -6.80 -19.24 -35.53
C GLY A 244 -7.10 -18.05 -36.45
N GLY A 245 -7.09 -18.30 -37.77
CA GLY A 245 -7.20 -17.28 -38.81
C GLY A 245 -8.46 -16.39 -38.78
N SER A 246 -9.44 -16.71 -37.93
CA SER A 246 -10.64 -15.90 -37.68
C SER A 246 -10.35 -14.57 -36.95
N SER A 247 -9.17 -14.39 -36.31
CA SER A 247 -8.75 -13.09 -35.76
C SER A 247 -7.51 -12.55 -36.45
N LYS A 248 -7.62 -11.33 -36.97
CA LYS A 248 -6.43 -10.59 -37.35
C LYS A 248 -5.65 -10.18 -36.10
N PRO A 249 -4.31 -10.32 -36.07
CA PRO A 249 -3.45 -10.00 -34.92
C PRO A 249 -3.71 -8.62 -34.33
N ALA A 250 -3.96 -7.62 -35.18
CA ALA A 250 -4.17 -6.23 -34.77
C ALA A 250 -5.27 -6.04 -33.71
N GLY A 251 -6.38 -6.79 -33.81
CA GLY A 251 -7.48 -6.71 -32.85
C GLY A 251 -7.11 -7.22 -31.46
N ARG A 252 -6.33 -8.30 -31.43
CA ARG A 252 -5.85 -8.95 -30.20
C ARG A 252 -4.80 -8.06 -29.52
N ILE A 253 -3.76 -7.69 -30.27
CA ILE A 253 -2.62 -6.93 -29.76
C ILE A 253 -3.04 -5.50 -29.39
N GLY A 254 -3.94 -4.88 -30.14
CA GLY A 254 -4.40 -3.51 -29.85
C GLY A 254 -5.10 -3.38 -28.49
N ASN A 255 -5.90 -4.37 -28.10
CA ASN A 255 -6.52 -4.38 -26.75
C ASN A 255 -5.48 -4.54 -25.64
N ALA A 256 -4.45 -5.34 -25.87
CA ALA A 256 -3.32 -5.47 -24.94
C ALA A 256 -2.56 -4.14 -24.82
N ILE A 257 -2.20 -3.51 -25.94
CA ILE A 257 -1.52 -2.21 -25.91
C ILE A 257 -2.37 -1.13 -25.26
N PHE A 258 -3.69 -1.18 -25.42
CA PHE A 258 -4.61 -0.29 -24.72
C PHE A 258 -4.54 -0.45 -23.19
N LEU A 259 -4.29 -1.67 -22.69
CA LEU A 259 -4.18 -1.97 -21.25
C LEU A 259 -2.72 -1.96 -20.73
N SER A 260 -1.73 -1.68 -21.57
CA SER A 260 -0.32 -1.75 -21.18
C SER A 260 0.07 -0.71 -20.12
N TRP A 261 -0.71 0.35 -19.92
CA TRP A 261 -0.54 1.29 -18.80
C TRP A 261 -0.58 0.61 -17.44
N LEU A 262 -1.14 -0.60 -17.31
CA LEU A 262 -1.05 -1.39 -16.08
C LEU A 262 0.39 -1.73 -15.69
N ILE A 263 1.31 -1.86 -16.65
CA ILE A 263 2.73 -2.18 -16.39
C ILE A 263 3.38 -1.12 -15.49
N PRO A 264 3.47 0.17 -15.87
CA PRO A 264 4.05 1.19 -15.01
C PRO A 264 3.24 1.38 -13.71
N LEU A 265 1.92 1.16 -13.72
CA LEU A 265 1.11 1.26 -12.49
C LEU A 265 1.51 0.19 -11.46
N VAL A 266 1.60 -1.07 -11.89
CA VAL A 266 2.00 -2.20 -11.05
C VAL A 266 3.42 -2.00 -10.55
N LEU A 267 4.36 -1.57 -11.40
CA LEU A 267 5.75 -1.30 -11.01
C LEU A 267 5.84 -0.19 -9.96
N LEU A 268 5.15 0.94 -10.17
CA LEU A 268 5.12 2.05 -9.21
C LEU A 268 4.44 1.64 -7.89
N SER A 269 3.29 0.97 -7.98
CA SER A 269 2.53 0.52 -6.81
C SER A 269 3.38 -0.42 -5.95
N ASN A 270 4.07 -1.37 -6.58
CA ASN A 270 4.98 -2.26 -5.86
C ASN A 270 6.12 -1.46 -5.26
N ARG A 271 6.79 -0.60 -6.03
CA ARG A 271 7.93 0.18 -5.54
C ARG A 271 7.57 1.09 -4.36
N VAL A 272 6.37 1.64 -4.33
CA VAL A 272 5.84 2.35 -3.16
C VAL A 272 5.57 1.38 -2.00
N GLY A 273 4.90 0.27 -2.27
CA GLY A 273 4.56 -0.77 -1.30
C GLY A 273 3.56 -0.32 -0.25
N THR A 274 2.93 -1.29 0.42
CA THR A 274 2.04 -1.07 1.57
C THR A 274 2.62 -1.73 2.82
N PHE A 275 2.07 -1.38 3.99
CA PHE A 275 2.33 -2.15 5.20
C PHE A 275 1.55 -3.47 5.15
N THR A 276 2.20 -4.57 5.52
CA THR A 276 1.60 -5.91 5.74
C THR A 276 0.35 -5.86 6.61
N SER A 277 0.30 -4.90 7.54
CA SER A 277 -0.86 -4.59 8.34
C SER A 277 -0.79 -3.15 8.85
N ARG A 278 -1.87 -2.40 8.68
CA ARG A 278 -2.01 -1.08 9.30
C ARG A 278 -2.01 -1.15 10.83
N ARG A 279 -2.40 -2.29 11.41
CA ARG A 279 -2.33 -2.50 12.86
C ARG A 279 -0.89 -2.55 13.34
N VAL A 280 0.01 -3.16 12.56
CA VAL A 280 1.44 -3.19 12.87
C VAL A 280 2.01 -1.78 12.84
N CYS A 281 1.77 -1.01 11.76
CA CYS A 281 2.19 0.39 11.70
C CYS A 281 1.66 1.20 12.89
N LEU A 282 0.36 1.11 13.20
CA LEU A 282 -0.23 1.78 14.35
C LEU A 282 0.41 1.38 15.69
N HIS A 283 0.64 0.08 15.90
CA HIS A 283 1.26 -0.44 17.11
C HIS A 283 2.67 0.10 17.28
N THR A 284 3.50 -0.03 16.23
CA THR A 284 4.87 0.49 16.21
C THR A 284 4.90 2.00 16.50
N MET A 285 3.98 2.77 15.89
CA MET A 285 3.91 4.20 16.15
C MET A 285 3.48 4.53 17.59
N LYS A 286 2.61 3.73 18.22
CA LYS A 286 2.26 3.91 19.64
C LYS A 286 3.44 3.65 20.57
N GLU A 287 4.17 2.56 20.33
CA GLU A 287 5.36 2.22 21.11
C GLU A 287 6.43 3.30 20.99
N PHE A 288 6.66 3.78 19.76
CA PHE A 288 7.57 4.89 19.48
C PHE A 288 7.19 6.17 20.25
N ILE A 289 5.91 6.55 20.23
CA ILE A 289 5.43 7.74 20.95
C ILE A 289 5.61 7.57 22.48
N ALA A 290 5.30 6.38 23.00
CA ALA A 290 5.46 6.09 24.43
C ALA A 290 6.93 6.15 24.87
N ALA A 291 7.84 5.65 24.04
CA ALA A 291 9.27 5.65 24.30
C ALA A 291 9.89 7.06 24.22
N THR A 292 9.42 7.90 23.29
CA THR A 292 10.04 9.22 23.03
C THR A 292 9.50 10.35 23.92
N ILE A 293 8.21 10.33 24.28
CA ILE A 293 7.60 11.38 25.11
C ILE A 293 7.80 11.10 26.62
N GLY A 294 8.09 9.85 26.99
CA GLY A 294 8.30 9.44 28.36
C GLY A 294 7.01 9.39 29.20
N PRO A 295 6.91 8.49 30.18
CA PRO A 295 5.69 8.31 30.98
C PRO A 295 5.32 9.55 31.81
N ASN A 296 6.31 10.36 32.19
CA ASN A 296 6.14 11.50 33.09
C ASN A 296 5.50 12.73 32.42
N GLU A 297 5.57 12.88 31.09
CA GLU A 297 4.90 13.99 30.40
C GLU A 297 3.45 13.66 30.03
N VAL A 298 3.13 12.38 29.81
CA VAL A 298 1.78 11.94 29.40
C VAL A 298 0.75 12.10 30.53
N GLY A 299 1.19 12.05 31.79
CA GLY A 299 0.32 12.15 32.98
C GLY A 299 0.38 13.48 33.73
N ARG A 300 1.25 14.42 33.33
CA ARG A 300 1.33 15.72 33.99
C ARG A 300 0.21 16.61 33.46
N GLU A 301 -1.00 16.38 33.95
CA GLU A 301 -2.02 17.43 33.94
C GLU A 301 -1.41 18.59 34.72
N GLU A 302 -1.02 19.63 33.98
CA GLU A 302 -0.49 20.84 34.58
C GLU A 302 -1.58 21.36 35.52
N PRO A 303 -1.31 21.47 36.83
CA PRO A 303 -2.32 21.85 37.81
C PRO A 303 -3.01 23.10 37.30
N GLN A 304 -4.33 23.01 37.11
CA GLN A 304 -5.13 24.12 36.62
C GLN A 304 -4.73 25.36 37.43
N PRO A 305 -4.33 26.47 36.78
CA PRO A 305 -3.98 27.67 37.53
C PRO A 305 -5.17 28.00 38.43
N GLU A 306 -4.93 27.91 39.73
CA GLU A 306 -5.93 28.18 40.76
C GLU A 306 -6.55 29.52 40.40
N PRO A 307 -7.88 29.60 40.17
CA PRO A 307 -8.51 30.80 39.66
C PRO A 307 -8.15 31.93 40.59
N THR A 308 -7.31 32.85 40.11
CA THR A 308 -6.86 33.98 40.89
C THR A 308 -8.13 34.76 41.19
N ARG A 309 -8.63 34.63 42.42
CA ARG A 309 -9.71 35.48 42.94
C ARG A 309 -9.20 36.90 42.77
N ARG A 310 -9.66 37.58 41.72
CA ARG A 310 -9.60 39.03 41.65
C ARG A 310 -10.36 39.52 42.88
N ALA A 311 -9.61 39.90 43.90
CA ALA A 311 -10.11 40.76 44.94
C ALA A 311 -10.55 42.05 44.24
N CYS A 312 -11.86 42.25 44.15
CA CYS A 312 -12.41 43.58 43.95
C CYS A 312 -12.20 44.31 45.28
N ASP A 313 -11.19 45.18 45.31
CA ASP A 313 -11.03 46.17 46.38
C ASP A 313 -12.23 47.13 46.33
N GLY A 314 -13.18 46.89 47.23
CA GLY A 314 -14.21 47.82 47.64
C GLY A 314 -13.81 48.46 48.96
N THR A 315 -13.53 49.75 48.92
CA THR A 315 -13.30 50.65 50.05
C THR A 315 -14.46 50.64 51.05
N GLY A 316 -14.16 50.59 52.35
CA GLY A 316 -15.05 51.16 53.38
C GLY A 316 -15.09 50.52 54.77
N VAL A 317 -14.50 51.24 55.74
CA VAL A 317 -15.00 51.47 57.12
C VAL A 317 -14.83 50.38 58.21
N SER A 318 -13.76 50.55 59.01
CA SER A 318 -13.69 50.62 60.50
C SER A 318 -14.02 49.41 61.41
N PRO A 319 -13.58 49.43 62.70
CA PRO A 319 -12.83 48.33 63.29
C PRO A 319 -13.51 47.69 64.51
N THR A 320 -13.19 46.43 64.83
CA THR A 320 -13.23 45.97 66.23
C THR A 320 -12.29 44.79 66.47
N GLN A 321 -11.49 44.94 67.53
CA GLN A 321 -10.63 43.95 68.19
C GLN A 321 -11.41 42.69 68.60
N THR A 322 -10.80 41.49 68.61
CA THR A 322 -10.58 40.69 69.85
C THR A 322 -9.68 39.46 69.63
N SER A 323 -8.72 39.30 70.56
CA SER A 323 -8.17 38.07 71.19
C SER A 323 -7.76 36.81 70.39
N ALA A 324 -6.56 36.35 70.74
CA ALA A 324 -5.82 35.11 70.45
C ALA A 324 -6.49 33.80 70.98
N PRO A 325 -5.75 32.68 71.20
CA PRO A 325 -4.95 31.82 70.32
C PRO A 325 -5.44 30.34 70.37
N ALA A 326 -5.04 29.46 69.43
CA ALA A 326 -4.85 28.02 69.72
C ALA A 326 -4.26 27.23 68.54
N GLU A 327 -3.32 26.37 68.91
CA GLU A 327 -2.64 25.31 68.16
C GLU A 327 -3.61 24.28 67.56
N HIS A 328 -3.24 23.66 66.43
CA HIS A 328 -3.26 22.19 66.30
C HIS A 328 -2.49 21.74 65.06
N GLY A 329 -1.45 20.92 65.29
CA GLY A 329 -0.75 20.17 64.25
C GLY A 329 -1.52 18.93 63.79
N ARG A 330 -1.16 18.46 62.59
CA ARG A 330 -1.24 17.09 62.02
C ARG A 330 -0.86 17.24 60.54
N SER A 331 0.37 16.97 60.13
CA SER A 331 0.92 15.64 59.86
C SER A 331 -0.10 14.68 59.26
N TYR A 332 -0.07 14.54 57.93
CA TYR A 332 -0.31 13.28 57.26
C TYR A 332 0.61 13.18 56.05
N ASP A 333 1.65 12.37 56.21
CA ASP A 333 2.28 11.63 55.13
C ASP A 333 1.21 10.78 54.41
N ARG A 334 1.19 10.88 53.07
CA ARG A 334 0.68 9.79 52.24
C ARG A 334 1.45 9.75 50.93
N GLN A 335 2.61 9.10 51.00
CA GLN A 335 3.20 8.41 49.86
C GLN A 335 2.32 7.20 49.49
N GLY A 336 2.01 7.10 48.21
CA GLY A 336 1.28 5.99 47.58
C GLY A 336 1.06 6.31 46.09
N PRO A 337 0.97 5.30 45.21
CA PRO A 337 2.11 4.91 44.39
C PRO A 337 2.08 5.46 42.96
N ILE A 338 3.29 5.55 42.41
CA ILE A 338 3.61 5.80 41.00
C ILE A 338 3.14 4.61 40.16
N TYR A 339 2.08 4.82 39.39
CA TYR A 339 1.64 4.09 38.18
C TYR A 339 0.64 5.09 37.53
N ASP A 340 0.61 5.39 36.23
CA ASP A 340 0.80 4.47 35.13
C ASP A 340 0.64 5.17 33.75
N ALA A 341 1.66 5.13 32.89
CA ALA A 341 1.46 5.43 31.46
C ALA A 341 0.61 4.33 30.79
N ALA A 342 0.56 3.12 31.37
CA ALA A 342 -0.36 2.09 30.96
C ALA A 342 -1.81 2.38 31.40
N GLN A 343 -2.09 3.33 32.30
CA GLN A 343 -3.46 3.74 32.64
C GLN A 343 -3.98 4.81 31.69
N TRP A 344 -3.13 5.60 31.02
CA TRP A 344 -3.57 6.43 29.89
C TRP A 344 -3.89 5.56 28.67
N ALA A 345 -3.05 4.57 28.35
CA ALA A 345 -3.34 3.57 27.32
C ALA A 345 -4.56 2.71 27.68
N ARG A 346 -4.69 2.26 28.95
CA ARG A 346 -5.86 1.54 29.45
C ARG A 346 -7.10 2.40 29.59
N ASN A 347 -7.02 3.71 29.87
CA ASN A 347 -8.19 4.61 29.87
C ASN A 347 -8.64 4.92 28.45
N LEU A 348 -7.72 5.02 27.49
CA LEU A 348 -8.04 5.08 26.06
C LEU A 348 -8.72 3.77 25.61
N GLU A 349 -8.31 2.61 26.13
CA GLU A 349 -9.00 1.33 25.91
C GLU A 349 -10.34 1.24 26.68
N LEU A 350 -10.41 1.60 27.97
CA LEU A 350 -11.58 1.48 28.84
C LEU A 350 -12.68 2.46 28.46
N HIS A 351 -12.38 3.70 28.03
CA HIS A 351 -13.41 4.61 27.51
C HIS A 351 -14.00 4.12 26.18
N MET A 352 -13.25 3.34 25.39
CA MET A 352 -13.74 2.75 24.15
C MET A 352 -14.44 1.39 24.35
N PHE A 353 -14.02 0.59 25.34
CA PHE A 353 -14.64 -0.70 25.68
C PHE A 353 -15.86 -0.56 26.61
N ALA A 354 -15.94 0.46 27.47
CA ALA A 354 -17.11 0.68 28.32
C ALA A 354 -18.36 1.20 27.56
N GLN A 355 -18.21 1.63 26.30
CA GLN A 355 -19.33 2.08 25.46
C GLN A 355 -19.88 1.01 24.52
N THR A 356 -19.30 -0.19 24.46
CA THR A 356 -19.94 -1.35 23.83
C THR A 356 -20.88 -2.03 24.83
N LYS A 357 -22.01 -1.39 25.14
CA LYS A 357 -23.18 -2.15 25.61
C LYS A 357 -23.63 -3.05 24.45
N PRO A 358 -23.97 -4.33 24.69
CA PRO A 358 -24.65 -5.13 23.70
C PRO A 358 -26.03 -4.50 23.52
N THR A 359 -26.23 -3.75 22.43
CA THR A 359 -27.57 -3.46 21.93
C THR A 359 -28.05 -4.75 21.27
N GLY A 360 -28.61 -5.64 22.08
CA GLY A 360 -29.46 -6.70 21.60
C GLY A 360 -30.76 -6.07 21.11
N ASP A 361 -30.78 -5.65 19.84
CA ASP A 361 -31.98 -5.30 19.10
C ASP A 361 -31.83 -5.87 17.68
N PHE A 362 -32.08 -7.17 17.55
CA PHE A 362 -32.42 -7.84 16.30
C PHE A 362 -33.66 -8.69 16.55
N ALA A 363 -34.80 -8.02 16.72
CA ALA A 363 -36.12 -8.60 16.63
C ALA A 363 -37.11 -7.50 16.23
N ASP A 364 -37.13 -7.14 14.94
CA ASP A 364 -38.34 -6.74 14.23
C ASP A 364 -38.01 -6.38 12.77
N LEU A 365 -38.08 -7.39 11.91
CA LEU A 365 -38.31 -7.20 10.48
C LEU A 365 -39.61 -7.93 10.16
N ARG A 366 -40.72 -7.22 10.34
CA ARG A 366 -42.02 -7.62 9.79
C ARG A 366 -41.90 -7.75 8.29
N VAL A 367 -42.22 -8.94 7.83
CA VAL A 367 -42.51 -9.29 6.44
C VAL A 367 -43.70 -8.44 5.97
N ALA A 368 -43.45 -7.51 5.05
CA ALA A 368 -44.49 -6.94 4.22
C ALA A 368 -44.61 -7.83 2.97
N GLY A 369 -45.51 -8.81 3.03
CA GLY A 369 -45.98 -9.56 1.87
C GLY A 369 -46.88 -8.65 1.05
N GLY A 370 -46.49 -8.38 -0.19
CA GLY A 370 -47.31 -7.74 -1.21
C GLY A 370 -47.53 -8.73 -2.34
N ASP A 371 -48.76 -9.23 -2.43
CA ASP A 371 -49.28 -10.05 -3.52
C ASP A 371 -49.17 -9.33 -4.86
N LEU A 372 -48.59 -9.97 -5.87
CA LEU A 372 -48.85 -9.67 -7.27
C LEU A 372 -48.95 -10.98 -8.06
N ASN A 373 -50.20 -11.38 -8.28
CA ASN A 373 -50.61 -12.30 -9.33
C ASN A 373 -50.30 -11.70 -10.70
N TYR A 374 -49.59 -12.42 -11.57
CA TYR A 374 -49.98 -12.51 -12.98
C TYR A 374 -49.50 -13.83 -13.60
N THR A 375 -50.45 -14.44 -14.27
CA THR A 375 -50.51 -15.75 -14.92
C THR A 375 -49.76 -15.81 -16.26
N SER A 376 -49.27 -17.03 -16.58
CA SER A 376 -49.12 -17.67 -17.91
C SER A 376 -48.27 -16.96 -18.96
N GLY A 377 -47.42 -17.59 -19.76
CA GLY A 377 -47.07 -18.98 -20.06
C GLY A 377 -45.97 -18.90 -21.14
N THR A 378 -45.02 -19.81 -21.18
CA THR A 378 -44.86 -20.73 -22.31
C THR A 378 -43.76 -21.74 -21.99
N SER A 379 -44.09 -22.99 -22.27
CA SER A 379 -43.36 -24.23 -22.07
C SER A 379 -42.26 -24.49 -23.10
N PHE A 380 -41.13 -25.09 -22.69
CA PHE A 380 -40.51 -26.33 -23.25
C PHE A 380 -39.16 -26.61 -22.53
N PRO A 381 -38.59 -27.84 -22.58
CA PRO A 381 -38.28 -28.56 -21.35
C PRO A 381 -36.81 -29.01 -21.23
N CYS A 382 -36.32 -29.17 -19.99
CA CYS A 382 -35.26 -30.14 -19.72
C CYS A 382 -35.51 -30.80 -18.36
N LYS A 383 -35.80 -32.11 -18.40
CA LYS A 383 -35.61 -33.09 -17.32
C LYS A 383 -34.15 -32.98 -16.82
N GLY A 384 -33.79 -33.11 -15.55
CA GLY A 384 -34.43 -33.76 -14.42
C GLY A 384 -33.40 -34.71 -13.79
N PHE A 385 -32.94 -34.41 -12.58
CA PHE A 385 -32.47 -35.40 -11.61
C PHE A 385 -32.74 -34.81 -10.21
N GLY A 386 -33.61 -35.49 -9.46
CA GLY A 386 -33.98 -35.16 -8.09
C GLY A 386 -33.25 -36.04 -7.07
N VAL A 387 -33.88 -36.13 -5.88
CA VAL A 387 -33.51 -36.79 -4.61
C VAL A 387 -33.02 -35.74 -3.58
N SER A 388 -33.82 -35.19 -2.63
CA SER A 388 -34.62 -35.78 -1.50
C SER A 388 -33.72 -36.58 -0.53
N SER A 389 -33.75 -36.56 0.80
CA SER A 389 -34.46 -35.89 1.90
C SER A 389 -33.62 -36.20 3.18
N GLU A 390 -33.79 -35.39 4.23
CA GLU A 390 -33.69 -35.73 5.66
C GLU A 390 -32.49 -36.51 6.24
N SER A 391 -31.89 -35.97 7.32
CA SER A 391 -32.31 -36.36 8.68
C SER A 391 -31.53 -35.64 9.79
N ASN A 392 -32.25 -35.49 10.90
CA ASN A 392 -31.86 -34.98 12.21
C ASN A 392 -30.60 -35.64 12.81
N SER A 393 -29.85 -34.88 13.62
CA SER A 393 -29.53 -35.35 14.98
C SER A 393 -29.11 -34.21 15.94
N LYS A 394 -29.84 -34.15 17.05
CA LYS A 394 -29.57 -33.41 18.30
C LYS A 394 -28.62 -34.22 19.20
N ARG A 395 -28.09 -33.53 20.24
CA ARG A 395 -27.47 -33.99 21.51
C ARG A 395 -25.93 -34.02 21.51
N HIS A 396 -25.21 -33.73 22.59
CA HIS A 396 -25.55 -33.40 23.99
C HIS A 396 -24.37 -32.65 24.63
N LEU A 397 -24.69 -31.75 25.55
CA LEU A 397 -23.80 -31.27 26.62
C LEU A 397 -23.61 -32.39 27.64
N LEU A 398 -22.39 -32.56 28.17
CA LEU A 398 -22.19 -33.09 29.52
C LEU A 398 -20.82 -32.67 30.08
N GLU A 399 -20.89 -32.08 31.27
CA GLU A 399 -19.83 -31.89 32.26
C GLU A 399 -19.28 -33.23 32.78
N SER A 400 -18.01 -33.24 33.19
CA SER A 400 -17.47 -33.86 34.43
C SER A 400 -15.96 -33.60 34.46
N ARG A 401 -15.38 -32.90 35.44
CA ARG A 401 -15.19 -33.19 36.88
C ARG A 401 -13.96 -34.07 37.17
N GLU A 402 -12.98 -33.40 37.79
CA GLU A 402 -12.00 -33.78 38.84
C GLU A 402 -11.24 -35.12 38.84
N GLY A 403 -9.93 -34.99 39.10
CA GLY A 403 -8.98 -35.99 39.61
C GLY A 403 -7.58 -35.65 39.07
N GLY A 404 -6.58 -35.16 39.82
CA GLY A 404 -6.24 -35.31 41.22
C GLY A 404 -4.98 -36.16 41.34
N TYR A 405 -3.78 -35.56 41.30
CA TYR A 405 -2.53 -36.15 41.82
C TYR A 405 -1.57 -35.05 42.29
N GLY A 406 -1.03 -35.25 43.49
CA GLY A 406 -0.21 -34.33 44.27
C GLY A 406 1.30 -34.37 43.99
N PRO A 407 2.13 -33.79 44.89
CA PRO A 407 3.30 -33.00 44.50
C PRO A 407 4.66 -33.62 44.85
N VAL A 408 5.69 -33.31 44.06
CA VAL A 408 7.14 -33.45 44.34
C VAL A 408 7.85 -32.44 43.42
N GLY A 409 8.82 -31.60 43.78
CA GLY A 409 9.57 -31.33 44.99
C GLY A 409 10.39 -30.05 44.74
N ASN A 410 10.72 -29.35 45.83
CA ASN A 410 11.49 -28.10 45.82
C ASN A 410 12.94 -28.31 45.34
N VAL A 411 13.42 -27.46 44.44
CA VAL A 411 14.84 -27.13 44.30
C VAL A 411 14.99 -25.63 44.45
N LYS A 412 15.78 -25.27 45.46
CA LYS A 412 16.09 -23.92 45.92
C LYS A 412 17.45 -23.59 45.31
N GLU A 413 17.52 -22.60 44.43
CA GLU A 413 18.79 -22.01 44.00
C GLU A 413 18.84 -20.56 44.48
N ASP A 414 19.81 -20.32 45.37
CA ASP A 414 20.26 -19.02 45.85
C ASP A 414 20.84 -18.21 44.68
N MET A 415 20.47 -16.94 44.58
CA MET A 415 21.21 -15.96 43.81
C MET A 415 21.60 -14.79 44.72
N ASP A 416 22.91 -14.62 44.85
CA ASP A 416 23.57 -13.61 45.65
C ASP A 416 23.21 -12.18 45.21
N THR A 417 22.95 -11.36 46.22
CA THR A 417 22.66 -9.93 46.11
C THR A 417 23.97 -9.15 46.11
N ILE A 418 24.28 -8.45 45.01
CA ILE A 418 25.42 -7.52 44.94
C ILE A 418 24.91 -6.13 45.32
N ASP A 419 25.33 -5.65 46.50
CA ASP A 419 25.15 -4.28 46.97
C ASP A 419 26.04 -3.31 46.19
N LEU A 420 25.45 -2.27 45.61
CA LEU A 420 26.17 -1.10 45.08
C LEU A 420 25.68 0.18 45.77
N SER A 421 26.64 0.89 46.36
CA SER A 421 26.47 2.13 47.14
C SER A 421 25.92 3.30 46.31
N PRO A 422 25.12 4.21 46.91
CA PRO A 422 24.54 5.34 46.19
C PRO A 422 25.56 6.48 46.00
N VAL A 423 25.84 6.82 44.75
CA VAL A 423 26.61 8.01 44.36
C VAL A 423 25.70 9.25 44.40
N LYS A 424 26.08 10.24 45.22
CA LYS A 424 25.42 11.55 45.32
C LYS A 424 25.73 12.42 44.08
N PRO A 425 24.73 13.03 43.40
CA PRO A 425 25.02 14.11 42.47
C PRO A 425 25.12 15.46 43.22
N LYS A 426 26.31 16.06 43.17
CA LYS A 426 26.57 17.49 43.46
C LYS A 426 26.42 18.29 42.16
N GLY A 427 25.81 19.47 42.26
CA GLY A 427 26.00 20.54 41.27
C GLY A 427 24.71 21.03 40.63
N ARG A 428 24.07 22.03 41.25
CA ARG A 428 22.94 22.78 40.70
C ARG A 428 23.52 23.98 39.94
N LEU A 429 23.70 23.86 38.62
CA LEU A 429 24.02 25.01 37.77
C LEU A 429 22.70 25.65 37.31
N ARG A 430 22.47 26.89 37.75
CA ARG A 430 21.30 27.69 37.42
C ARG A 430 21.61 28.43 36.12
N LEU A 431 21.04 27.98 35.00
CA LEU A 431 21.11 28.68 33.72
C LEU A 431 19.79 29.43 33.50
N ASP A 432 19.80 30.74 33.75
CA ASP A 432 18.72 31.64 33.32
C ASP A 432 18.80 31.81 31.80
N THR A 433 17.89 31.16 31.07
CA THR A 433 17.59 31.50 29.67
C THR A 433 16.12 31.86 29.58
N GLY A 434 15.83 33.14 29.75
CA GLY A 434 14.55 33.75 29.44
C GLY A 434 14.35 33.79 27.93
N THR A 435 13.84 32.71 27.35
CA THR A 435 13.04 32.79 26.12
C THR A 435 11.58 32.58 26.51
N THR A 436 10.81 33.66 26.47
CA THR A 436 9.35 33.69 26.61
C THR A 436 8.70 32.82 25.54
N LEU A 437 8.60 31.53 25.82
CA LEU A 437 7.75 30.59 25.11
C LEU A 437 6.31 30.92 25.53
N MET A 438 5.54 31.55 24.64
CA MET A 438 4.13 31.85 24.90
C MET A 438 3.40 30.56 25.31
N ARG A 439 3.09 30.47 26.60
CA ARG A 439 2.35 29.40 27.26
C ARG A 439 0.88 29.56 26.87
N ASN A 440 0.51 28.97 25.74
CA ASN A 440 -0.88 28.96 25.31
C ASN A 440 -1.58 27.77 25.97
N ASN A 441 -2.16 28.00 27.15
CA ASN A 441 -2.93 27.01 27.92
C ASN A 441 -4.35 26.79 27.36
N ASP A 442 -4.60 27.19 26.11
CA ASP A 442 -5.91 27.06 25.51
C ASP A 442 -6.19 25.60 25.12
N PRO A 443 -7.15 24.90 25.77
CA PRO A 443 -7.54 23.54 25.40
C PRO A 443 -8.02 23.43 23.95
N ARG A 444 -8.32 24.56 23.27
CA ARG A 444 -8.62 24.62 21.84
C ARG A 444 -7.43 24.24 20.94
N THR A 445 -6.19 24.27 21.43
CA THR A 445 -4.99 23.87 20.65
C THR A 445 -4.71 22.37 20.67
N ARG A 446 -5.46 21.56 21.44
CA ARG A 446 -5.38 20.09 21.37
C ARG A 446 -6.04 19.59 20.08
N VAL A 447 -5.28 19.61 19.00
CA VAL A 447 -5.66 18.95 17.74
C VAL A 447 -5.57 17.44 17.97
N GLY A 448 -6.68 16.82 18.37
CA GLY A 448 -6.80 15.38 18.43
C GLY A 448 -6.62 14.79 17.01
N ILE A 449 -5.46 14.21 16.73
CA ILE A 449 -5.11 13.61 15.43
C ILE A 449 -6.13 12.51 15.06
N ILE A 450 -6.71 11.84 16.06
CA ILE A 450 -7.67 10.74 15.91
C ILE A 450 -8.94 11.05 16.72
N ARG A 451 -9.92 11.74 16.11
CA ARG A 451 -11.28 11.93 16.66
C ARG A 451 -12.20 10.75 16.30
N PHE A 452 -11.82 9.51 16.59
CA PHE A 452 -12.66 8.34 16.31
C PHE A 452 -13.00 7.61 17.60
N ASN A 453 -14.27 7.21 17.73
CA ASN A 453 -14.74 6.57 18.96
C ASN A 453 -14.49 5.05 18.95
N THR A 454 -14.18 4.47 17.79
CA THR A 454 -13.85 3.05 17.64
C THR A 454 -12.75 2.82 16.61
N TRP A 455 -11.97 1.75 16.78
CA TRP A 455 -10.97 1.30 15.80
C TRP A 455 -11.57 1.01 14.43
N ASN A 456 -12.76 0.43 14.38
CA ASN A 456 -13.46 0.15 13.12
C ASN A 456 -13.76 1.44 12.35
N GLU A 457 -14.20 2.48 13.05
CA GLU A 457 -14.45 3.79 12.44
C GLU A 457 -13.13 4.41 11.92
N TYR A 458 -12.05 4.35 12.71
CA TYR A 458 -10.72 4.80 12.27
C TYR A 458 -10.22 4.05 11.04
N PHE A 459 -10.17 2.71 11.06
CA PHE A 459 -9.68 1.93 9.92
C PHE A 459 -10.57 2.04 8.69
N SER A 460 -11.90 2.17 8.88
CA SER A 460 -12.80 2.49 7.79
C SER A 460 -12.46 3.84 7.19
N SER A 461 -12.13 4.82 8.03
CA SER A 461 -11.86 6.19 7.60
C SER A 461 -10.60 6.39 6.81
N LEU A 462 -9.56 5.62 7.12
CA LEU A 462 -8.31 5.67 6.37
C LEU A 462 -8.50 5.45 4.87
N GLN A 463 -9.56 4.74 4.47
CA GLN A 463 -9.88 4.50 3.06
C GLN A 463 -10.18 5.80 2.31
N TRP A 464 -11.04 6.64 2.89
CA TRP A 464 -11.41 7.92 2.27
C TRP A 464 -10.45 9.06 2.65
N LEU A 465 -9.61 8.88 3.67
CA LEU A 465 -8.52 9.80 4.02
C LEU A 465 -7.28 9.66 3.12
N GLY A 466 -7.32 8.80 2.11
CA GLY A 466 -6.24 8.65 1.14
C GLY A 466 -5.09 7.74 1.55
N ALA A 467 -5.32 6.85 2.51
CA ALA A 467 -4.40 5.74 2.80
C ALA A 467 -4.46 4.64 1.71
N ILE A 468 -5.41 4.75 0.77
CA ILE A 468 -5.38 4.00 -0.49
C ILE A 468 -4.51 4.83 -1.45
N TYR A 469 -3.33 4.36 -1.84
CA TYR A 469 -2.40 5.21 -2.59
C TYR A 469 -2.83 5.53 -4.01
N THR A 470 -3.77 4.77 -4.58
CA THR A 470 -4.41 5.11 -5.85
C THR A 470 -5.47 6.20 -5.70
N TYR A 471 -5.95 6.49 -4.49
CA TYR A 471 -6.93 7.56 -4.27
C TYR A 471 -6.48 8.50 -3.15
N ARG A 472 -6.10 9.73 -3.51
CA ARG A 472 -5.75 10.77 -2.53
C ARG A 472 -6.59 12.04 -2.77
N PRO A 473 -7.68 12.26 -2.01
CA PRO A 473 -8.59 13.39 -2.24
C PRO A 473 -7.89 14.75 -2.16
N TRP A 474 -6.84 14.83 -1.35
CA TRP A 474 -6.25 16.08 -0.89
C TRP A 474 -4.91 16.40 -1.54
N LYS A 475 -4.56 15.72 -2.65
CA LYS A 475 -3.33 15.99 -3.41
C LYS A 475 -3.23 17.43 -3.95
N PHE A 476 -4.34 18.16 -3.98
CA PHE A 476 -4.37 19.59 -4.29
C PHE A 476 -4.03 20.48 -3.09
N GLN A 477 -4.36 20.07 -1.86
CA GLN A 477 -4.11 20.90 -0.67
C GLN A 477 -2.64 21.08 -0.37
N TYR A 478 -1.80 20.10 -0.73
CA TYR A 478 -0.35 20.23 -0.60
C TYR A 478 0.20 21.44 -1.39
N GLN A 479 -0.57 22.02 -2.34
CA GLN A 479 -0.21 23.26 -3.04
C GLN A 479 -0.16 24.48 -2.12
N HIS A 480 -0.92 24.50 -1.03
CA HIS A 480 -1.08 25.71 -0.22
C HIS A 480 0.05 25.94 0.79
N VAL A 481 0.88 24.93 1.03
CA VAL A 481 1.85 24.93 2.13
C VAL A 481 3.16 25.56 1.75
N ASP A 482 3.49 25.56 0.46
CA ASP A 482 4.65 26.25 -0.06
C ASP A 482 4.15 27.48 -0.86
N HIS A 483 4.03 28.61 -0.18
CA HIS A 483 3.55 29.87 -0.78
C HIS A 483 4.47 30.40 -1.90
N ARG A 484 5.62 29.76 -2.15
CA ARG A 484 6.46 30.07 -3.31
C ARG A 484 5.87 29.41 -4.57
N THR A 485 5.89 30.14 -5.67
CA THR A 485 5.32 29.82 -7.00
C THR A 485 5.65 28.42 -7.59
N HIS A 486 6.52 27.65 -6.96
CA HIS A 486 6.91 26.30 -7.37
C HIS A 486 5.81 25.24 -7.17
N ALA A 487 4.97 25.32 -6.14
CA ALA A 487 4.01 24.25 -5.82
C ALA A 487 2.96 23.99 -6.91
N LYS A 488 2.42 25.06 -7.52
CA LYS A 488 1.44 24.95 -8.61
C LYS A 488 2.02 24.25 -9.84
N ARG A 489 3.28 24.55 -10.20
CA ARG A 489 3.96 23.92 -11.35
C ARG A 489 4.16 22.42 -11.10
N THR A 490 4.55 22.04 -9.88
CA THR A 490 4.79 20.63 -9.53
C THR A 490 3.52 19.79 -9.65
N ASN A 491 2.37 20.29 -9.18
CA ASN A 491 1.11 19.54 -9.28
C ASN A 491 0.63 19.36 -10.72
N GLY A 492 0.73 20.40 -11.55
CA GLY A 492 0.45 20.29 -12.99
C GLY A 492 1.35 19.25 -13.66
N MET A 493 2.65 19.25 -13.34
CA MET A 493 3.58 18.22 -13.83
C MET A 493 3.23 16.81 -13.36
N MET A 494 2.80 16.63 -12.10
CA MET A 494 2.37 15.33 -11.60
C MET A 494 1.08 14.84 -12.27
N ALA A 495 0.14 15.74 -12.56
CA ALA A 495 -1.07 15.40 -13.32
C ALA A 495 -0.73 14.98 -14.76
N LEU A 496 0.14 15.74 -15.43
CA LEU A 496 0.63 15.38 -16.77
C LEU A 496 1.38 14.04 -16.77
N ALA A 497 2.20 13.79 -15.75
CA ALA A 497 2.87 12.50 -15.57
C ALA A 497 1.85 11.36 -15.34
N GLY A 498 0.73 11.60 -14.66
CA GLY A 498 -0.34 10.62 -14.51
C GLY A 498 -1.12 10.33 -15.80
N ILE A 499 -1.28 11.32 -16.67
CA ILE A 499 -1.95 11.18 -17.98
C ILE A 499 -1.06 10.42 -18.98
N PHE A 500 0.26 10.66 -18.95
CA PHE A 500 1.21 10.17 -19.93
C PHE A 500 1.09 8.66 -20.26
N PRO A 501 1.18 7.70 -19.31
CA PRO A 501 1.14 6.28 -19.64
C PRO A 501 -0.20 5.84 -20.26
N VAL A 502 -1.30 6.45 -19.82
CA VAL A 502 -2.67 6.16 -20.30
C VAL A 502 -2.87 6.70 -21.72
N LEU A 503 -2.44 7.95 -21.96
CA LEU A 503 -2.47 8.57 -23.29
C LEU A 503 -1.60 7.78 -24.28
N LEU A 504 -0.39 7.40 -23.87
CA LEU A 504 0.53 6.62 -24.69
C LEU A 504 -0.09 5.27 -25.10
N SER A 505 -0.70 4.54 -24.17
CA SER A 505 -1.46 3.31 -24.48
C SER A 505 -2.61 3.56 -25.46
N ALA A 506 -3.42 4.61 -25.22
CA ALA A 506 -4.57 4.93 -26.07
C ALA A 506 -4.16 5.33 -27.49
N VAL A 507 -3.12 6.16 -27.64
CA VAL A 507 -2.58 6.58 -28.94
C VAL A 507 -1.95 5.40 -29.68
N SER A 508 -1.15 4.58 -29.02
CA SER A 508 -0.54 3.39 -29.64
C SER A 508 -1.59 2.36 -30.07
N ALA A 509 -2.60 2.09 -29.24
CA ALA A 509 -3.70 1.21 -29.60
C ALA A 509 -4.52 1.76 -30.78
N SER A 510 -4.82 3.06 -30.76
CA SER A 510 -5.52 3.73 -31.87
C SER A 510 -4.71 3.68 -33.16
N ALA A 511 -3.39 3.91 -33.09
CA ALA A 511 -2.50 3.78 -34.25
C ALA A 511 -2.52 2.34 -34.80
N MET A 512 -2.47 1.32 -33.94
CA MET A 512 -2.61 -0.08 -34.38
C MET A 512 -3.95 -0.34 -35.06
N PHE A 513 -5.05 0.16 -34.49
CA PHE A 513 -6.38 -0.01 -35.05
C PHE A 513 -6.59 0.77 -36.34
N TRP A 514 -5.92 1.92 -36.52
CA TRP A 514 -5.92 2.69 -37.76
C TRP A 514 -5.38 1.88 -38.95
N TYR A 515 -4.32 1.11 -38.73
CA TYR A 515 -3.73 0.25 -39.75
C TYR A 515 -4.32 -1.16 -39.80
N ALA A 516 -5.26 -1.48 -38.91
CA ALA A 516 -6.06 -2.71 -38.96
C ALA A 516 -7.21 -2.53 -39.95
N VAL A 517 -7.76 -3.63 -40.48
CA VAL A 517 -8.94 -3.52 -41.35
C VAL A 517 -10.25 -3.42 -40.55
N PRO A 518 -11.18 -2.56 -40.98
CA PRO A 518 -11.07 -1.62 -42.11
C PRO A 518 -10.06 -0.49 -41.84
N GLU A 519 -9.18 -0.21 -42.82
CA GLU A 519 -8.14 0.81 -42.66
C GLU A 519 -8.76 2.19 -42.41
N GLY A 520 -8.19 2.91 -41.45
CA GLY A 520 -8.59 4.25 -41.04
C GLY A 520 -9.32 4.29 -39.69
N PHE A 521 -10.12 5.34 -39.49
CA PHE A 521 -10.86 5.53 -38.26
C PHE A 521 -12.03 4.54 -38.19
N GLY A 522 -11.95 3.62 -37.22
CA GLY A 522 -12.82 2.44 -37.08
C GLY A 522 -13.67 2.49 -35.80
N CYS A 523 -14.61 1.55 -35.61
CA CYS A 523 -15.29 1.40 -34.30
C CYS A 523 -14.31 1.16 -33.15
N ARG A 524 -13.20 0.48 -33.46
CA ARG A 524 -12.16 0.23 -32.48
C ARG A 524 -11.49 1.52 -32.01
N ASN A 525 -11.23 2.43 -32.94
CA ASN A 525 -10.73 3.76 -32.62
C ASN A 525 -11.75 4.57 -31.82
N VAL A 526 -13.03 4.52 -32.22
CA VAL A 526 -14.11 5.22 -31.51
C VAL A 526 -14.18 4.82 -30.05
N TRP A 527 -14.22 3.53 -29.72
CA TRP A 527 -14.33 3.14 -28.31
C TRP A 527 -13.05 3.43 -27.52
N VAL A 528 -11.85 3.30 -28.12
CA VAL A 528 -10.59 3.69 -27.46
C VAL A 528 -10.62 5.17 -27.09
N VAL A 529 -11.01 6.04 -28.03
CA VAL A 529 -11.13 7.49 -27.81
C VAL A 529 -12.20 7.78 -26.76
N ILE A 530 -13.37 7.14 -26.82
CA ILE A 530 -14.45 7.35 -25.83
C ILE A 530 -13.98 6.93 -24.44
N ILE A 531 -13.38 5.74 -24.27
CA ILE A 531 -12.89 5.29 -22.96
C ILE A 531 -11.81 6.25 -22.44
N PHE A 532 -10.88 6.68 -23.29
CA PHE A 532 -9.85 7.64 -22.90
C PHE A 532 -10.43 8.98 -22.45
N LEU A 533 -11.41 9.52 -23.19
CA LEU A 533 -12.13 10.73 -22.80
C LEU A 533 -12.92 10.54 -21.49
N LEU A 534 -13.56 9.38 -21.31
CA LEU A 534 -14.24 9.03 -20.06
C LEU A 534 -13.25 9.01 -18.90
N TRP A 535 -12.04 8.48 -19.06
CA TRP A 535 -11.00 8.53 -18.02
C TRP A 535 -10.53 9.96 -17.72
N ILE A 536 -10.38 10.84 -18.73
CA ILE A 536 -10.06 12.26 -18.50
C ILE A 536 -11.19 12.94 -17.72
N ILE A 537 -12.44 12.75 -18.13
CA ILE A 537 -13.61 13.30 -17.46
C ILE A 537 -13.72 12.73 -16.04
N SER A 538 -13.45 11.44 -15.86
CA SER A 538 -13.40 10.75 -14.56
C SER A 538 -12.43 11.46 -13.60
N ALA A 539 -11.20 11.68 -14.04
CA ALA A 539 -10.16 12.37 -13.26
C ALA A 539 -10.51 13.83 -12.97
N ALA A 540 -11.09 14.53 -13.96
CA ALA A 540 -11.54 15.92 -13.82
C ALA A 540 -12.70 16.04 -12.81
N ILE A 541 -13.65 15.11 -12.83
CA ILE A 541 -14.75 15.02 -11.86
C ILE A 541 -14.19 14.72 -10.47
N THR A 542 -13.33 13.70 -10.32
CA THR A 542 -12.70 13.36 -9.05
C THR A 542 -11.99 14.58 -8.46
N THR A 543 -11.22 15.28 -9.29
CA THR A 543 -10.54 16.54 -8.95
C THR A 543 -11.51 17.64 -8.54
N GLY A 544 -12.52 17.93 -9.37
CA GLY A 544 -13.46 19.03 -9.15
C GLY A 544 -14.29 18.82 -7.88
N VAL A 545 -14.73 17.59 -7.61
CA VAL A 545 -15.47 17.29 -6.38
C VAL A 545 -14.57 17.39 -5.15
N ASN A 546 -13.31 16.98 -5.23
CA ASN A 546 -12.37 17.16 -4.11
C ASN A 546 -12.15 18.65 -3.80
N ILE A 547 -11.93 19.49 -4.83
CA ILE A 547 -11.79 20.95 -4.69
C ILE A 547 -13.06 21.56 -4.08
N TRP A 548 -14.24 21.12 -4.54
CA TRP A 548 -15.52 21.63 -4.04
C TRP A 548 -15.78 21.25 -2.58
N VAL A 549 -15.51 19.99 -2.20
CA VAL A 549 -15.65 19.55 -0.81
C VAL A 549 -14.68 20.31 0.09
N ASP A 550 -13.45 20.53 -0.38
CA ASP A 550 -12.46 21.28 0.37
C ASP A 550 -12.85 22.76 0.58
N GLY A 551 -13.34 23.42 -0.47
CA GLY A 551 -13.85 24.78 -0.38
C GLY A 551 -15.02 24.92 0.61
N ARG A 552 -15.85 23.90 0.75
CA ARG A 552 -16.91 23.88 1.78
C ARG A 552 -16.38 23.64 3.19
N VAL A 553 -15.45 22.70 3.36
CA VAL A 553 -14.85 22.43 4.69
C VAL A 553 -14.10 23.66 5.20
N SER A 554 -13.39 24.37 4.32
CA SER A 554 -12.64 25.57 4.69
C SER A 554 -13.56 26.70 5.16
N LYS A 555 -14.70 26.93 4.47
CA LYS A 555 -15.72 27.90 4.89
C LYS A 555 -16.40 27.54 6.20
N GLU A 556 -16.76 26.27 6.38
CA GLU A 556 -17.36 25.81 7.64
C GLU A 556 -16.40 25.98 8.82
N GLN A 557 -15.09 25.84 8.58
CA GLN A 557 -14.09 26.01 9.62
C GLN A 557 -13.87 27.49 9.98
N GLU A 558 -13.89 28.39 9.00
CA GLU A 558 -13.86 29.84 9.22
C GLU A 558 -15.08 30.33 10.02
N GLU A 559 -16.29 29.86 9.69
CA GLU A 559 -17.51 30.14 10.45
C GLU A 559 -17.46 29.57 11.89
N GLU A 560 -16.86 28.39 12.07
CA GLU A 560 -16.67 27.80 13.41
C GLU A 560 -15.66 28.59 14.25
N ASP A 561 -14.58 29.09 13.65
CA ASP A 561 -13.57 29.91 14.34
C ASP A 561 -14.16 31.29 14.73
N GLU A 562 -15.01 31.89 13.89
CA GLU A 562 -15.77 33.11 14.24
C GLU A 562 -16.77 32.85 15.37
N CYS A 563 -17.50 31.73 15.33
CA CYS A 563 -18.45 31.37 16.39
C CYS A 563 -17.75 31.01 17.70
N ALA A 564 -16.57 30.37 17.67
CA ALA A 564 -15.81 30.04 18.88
C ALA A 564 -15.26 31.30 19.58
N ALA A 565 -15.15 32.42 18.87
CA ALA A 565 -14.84 33.71 19.46
C ALA A 565 -16.03 34.33 20.22
N GLY A 566 -17.27 33.92 19.93
CA GLY A 566 -18.48 34.33 20.66
C GLY A 566 -19.02 33.21 21.56
N SER A 567 -18.99 33.39 22.89
CA SER A 567 -19.30 32.43 23.98
C SER A 567 -20.62 31.62 23.97
N ALA A 568 -21.12 31.14 22.84
CA ALA A 568 -22.32 30.31 22.76
C ALA A 568 -21.97 28.82 22.92
N ALA A 569 -22.75 28.15 23.79
CA ALA A 569 -22.60 26.74 24.10
C ALA A 569 -22.69 25.87 22.83
N ILE A 570 -21.58 25.18 22.53
CA ILE A 570 -21.39 24.31 21.38
C ILE A 570 -22.37 23.13 21.48
N ARG A 571 -23.50 23.24 20.77
CA ARG A 571 -24.45 22.14 20.59
C ARG A 571 -23.77 21.06 19.76
N ASN A 572 -23.49 19.93 20.39
CA ASN A 572 -22.80 18.75 19.87
C ASN A 572 -23.59 18.04 18.76
N ARG A 573 -23.82 18.72 17.63
CA ARG A 573 -24.53 18.18 16.47
C ARG A 573 -23.60 17.17 15.81
N ARG A 574 -23.92 15.87 15.93
CA ARG A 574 -23.26 14.77 15.20
C ARG A 574 -23.33 15.04 13.69
N ARG A 575 -22.39 15.82 13.16
CA ARG A 575 -22.22 16.03 11.71
C ARG A 575 -21.81 14.70 11.11
N ARG A 576 -22.75 14.04 10.41
CA ARG A 576 -22.44 12.90 9.54
C ARG A 576 -21.37 13.34 8.55
N ARG A 577 -20.22 12.67 8.57
CA ARG A 577 -19.01 13.12 7.85
C ARG A 577 -19.22 13.09 6.33
N PRO A 578 -19.17 14.24 5.64
CA PRO A 578 -19.37 14.33 4.19
C PRO A 578 -18.36 13.47 3.41
N GLU A 579 -17.17 13.23 3.96
CA GLU A 579 -16.10 12.42 3.35
C GLU A 579 -16.52 10.99 2.99
N SER A 580 -17.34 10.34 3.85
CA SER A 580 -17.78 8.97 3.60
C SER A 580 -18.75 8.86 2.42
N ARG A 581 -19.57 9.89 2.21
CA ARG A 581 -20.49 9.99 1.06
C ARG A 581 -19.72 10.28 -0.21
N LEU A 582 -18.73 11.18 -0.13
CA LEU A 582 -17.83 11.50 -1.23
C LEU A 582 -17.16 10.25 -1.79
N TRP A 583 -16.52 9.47 -0.93
CA TRP A 583 -15.83 8.24 -1.34
C TRP A 583 -16.77 7.23 -2.01
N ARG A 584 -17.97 7.02 -1.46
CA ARG A 584 -18.98 6.11 -2.08
C ARG A 584 -19.39 6.59 -3.47
N TRP A 585 -19.53 7.89 -3.66
CA TRP A 585 -19.89 8.45 -4.96
C TRP A 585 -18.77 8.30 -5.99
N ILE A 586 -17.52 8.52 -5.57
CA ILE A 586 -16.33 8.30 -6.42
C ILE A 586 -16.23 6.84 -6.83
N VAL A 587 -16.31 5.91 -5.88
CA VAL A 587 -16.29 4.46 -6.17
C VAL A 587 -17.44 4.05 -7.08
N LEU A 588 -18.64 4.60 -6.89
CA LEU A 588 -19.79 4.32 -7.75
C LEU A 588 -19.55 4.79 -9.19
N LYS A 589 -19.06 6.02 -9.37
CA LYS A 589 -18.64 6.56 -10.68
C LYS A 589 -17.61 5.64 -11.32
N ASP A 590 -16.56 5.29 -10.59
CA ASP A 590 -15.48 4.46 -11.11
C ASP A 590 -15.96 3.05 -11.47
N ALA A 591 -16.88 2.48 -10.68
CA ALA A 591 -17.50 1.21 -10.98
C ALA A 591 -18.29 1.25 -12.28
N VAL A 592 -19.10 2.29 -12.49
CA VAL A 592 -19.86 2.48 -13.74
C VAL A 592 -18.92 2.57 -14.93
N ILE A 593 -17.86 3.39 -14.83
CA ILE A 593 -16.87 3.56 -15.89
C ILE A 593 -16.12 2.24 -16.12
N ALA A 594 -15.54 1.63 -15.09
CA ALA A 594 -14.77 0.40 -15.19
C ALA A 594 -15.59 -0.76 -15.79
N VAL A 595 -16.84 -0.94 -15.36
CA VAL A 595 -17.74 -1.97 -15.90
C VAL A 595 -18.08 -1.69 -17.36
N SER A 596 -18.40 -0.43 -17.72
CA SER A 596 -18.69 -0.07 -19.11
C SER A 596 -17.46 -0.27 -20.03
N CYS A 597 -16.28 0.10 -19.56
CA CYS A 597 -15.01 -0.10 -20.27
C CYS A 597 -14.70 -1.59 -20.43
N GLY A 598 -14.80 -2.36 -19.34
CA GLY A 598 -14.58 -3.80 -19.35
C GLY A 598 -15.55 -4.52 -20.30
N ALA A 599 -16.84 -4.17 -20.26
CA ALA A 599 -17.83 -4.69 -21.19
C ALA A 599 -17.50 -4.33 -22.64
N THR A 600 -17.09 -3.09 -22.91
CA THR A 600 -16.72 -2.65 -24.27
C THR A 600 -15.50 -3.40 -24.80
N VAL A 601 -14.45 -3.57 -24.00
CA VAL A 601 -13.26 -4.36 -24.34
C VAL A 601 -13.62 -5.84 -24.54
N PHE A 602 -14.49 -6.38 -23.68
CA PHE A 602 -14.98 -7.75 -23.79
C PHE A 602 -15.75 -7.98 -25.10
N LEU A 603 -16.75 -7.14 -25.40
CA LEU A 603 -17.55 -7.22 -26.62
C LEU A 603 -16.69 -7.01 -27.88
N SER A 604 -15.69 -6.13 -27.81
CA SER A 604 -14.68 -5.93 -28.87
C SER A 604 -13.87 -7.21 -29.12
N THR A 605 -13.39 -7.84 -28.05
CA THR A 605 -12.57 -9.07 -28.10
C THR A 605 -13.39 -10.27 -28.59
N ALA A 606 -14.64 -10.35 -28.14
CA ALA A 606 -15.61 -11.39 -28.50
C ALA A 606 -16.03 -11.33 -29.98
N GLY A 607 -15.75 -10.22 -30.66
CA GLY A 607 -16.00 -10.04 -32.10
C GLY A 607 -17.27 -9.29 -32.44
N ILE A 608 -18.06 -8.89 -31.45
CA ILE A 608 -19.36 -8.23 -31.67
C ILE A 608 -19.17 -6.90 -32.41
N PHE A 609 -18.10 -6.16 -32.12
CA PHE A 609 -17.77 -4.91 -32.83
C PHE A 609 -16.98 -5.10 -34.13
N ASN A 610 -16.73 -6.34 -34.55
CA ASN A 610 -15.98 -6.66 -35.76
C ASN A 610 -16.88 -7.11 -36.93
N GLY A 611 -18.21 -7.03 -36.78
CA GLY A 611 -19.16 -7.27 -37.85
C GLY A 611 -19.25 -6.11 -38.85
N CYS A 612 -20.00 -6.32 -39.93
CA CYS A 612 -20.26 -5.30 -40.97
C CYS A 612 -21.02 -4.08 -40.43
N TRP A 613 -21.71 -4.25 -39.30
CA TRP A 613 -22.40 -3.21 -38.55
C TRP A 613 -21.48 -2.27 -37.77
N CYS A 614 -20.17 -2.46 -37.87
CA CYS A 614 -19.24 -1.53 -37.29
C CYS A 614 -19.50 -0.10 -37.85
N TRP A 615 -19.97 0.77 -36.95
CA TRP A 615 -20.24 2.21 -37.09
C TRP A 615 -19.32 2.96 -38.06
N SER A 616 -18.02 2.62 -38.13
CA SER A 616 -17.10 3.30 -39.04
C SER A 616 -17.39 3.07 -40.52
N ILE A 617 -17.79 1.87 -40.92
CA ILE A 617 -18.10 1.59 -42.34
C ILE A 617 -19.30 2.45 -42.77
N TYR A 618 -20.31 2.55 -41.90
CA TYR A 618 -21.53 3.28 -42.16
C TYR A 618 -21.31 4.80 -42.23
N MET A 619 -20.64 5.40 -41.24
CA MET A 619 -20.49 6.86 -41.16
C MET A 619 -19.37 7.43 -42.03
N THR A 620 -18.22 6.76 -42.15
CA THR A 620 -17.04 7.38 -42.80
C THR A 620 -17.01 7.16 -44.31
N LYS A 621 -17.62 6.08 -44.80
CA LYS A 621 -17.54 5.72 -46.22
C LYS A 621 -18.89 5.50 -46.91
N HIS A 622 -20.02 5.53 -46.19
CA HIS A 622 -21.36 5.26 -46.73
C HIS A 622 -21.34 4.11 -47.75
N GLU A 623 -21.48 4.40 -49.04
CA GLU A 623 -21.53 3.43 -50.14
C GLU A 623 -20.15 3.00 -50.67
N ALA A 624 -19.09 3.78 -50.43
CA ALA A 624 -17.72 3.50 -50.83
C ALA A 624 -16.95 2.64 -49.81
N GLY A 625 -17.63 2.14 -48.77
CA GLY A 625 -17.04 1.28 -47.76
C GLY A 625 -16.76 -0.11 -48.32
N VAL A 626 -15.51 -0.36 -48.72
CA VAL A 626 -15.11 -1.66 -49.28
C VAL A 626 -14.16 -2.40 -48.33
N VAL A 627 -14.48 -3.68 -48.07
CA VAL A 627 -13.68 -4.57 -47.19
C VAL A 627 -12.80 -5.49 -48.05
N PRO A 628 -11.47 -5.41 -47.97
CA PRO A 628 -10.60 -6.24 -48.80
C PRO A 628 -10.59 -7.71 -48.31
N ILE A 629 -10.97 -8.64 -49.19
CA ILE A 629 -11.12 -10.07 -48.88
C ILE A 629 -9.75 -10.77 -48.80
N ASN A 630 -8.81 -10.43 -49.68
CA ASN A 630 -7.53 -11.15 -49.82
C ASN A 630 -6.34 -10.31 -49.36
N THR A 631 -6.25 -10.06 -48.05
CA THR A 631 -5.18 -9.21 -47.49
C THR A 631 -4.30 -9.92 -46.46
N ASN A 632 -4.42 -11.25 -46.29
CA ASN A 632 -3.71 -12.01 -45.26
C ASN A 632 -2.19 -11.76 -45.26
N GLN A 633 -1.54 -11.85 -46.42
CA GLN A 633 -0.10 -11.60 -46.55
C GLN A 633 0.28 -10.17 -46.14
N THR A 634 -0.52 -9.17 -46.51
CA THR A 634 -0.28 -7.78 -46.13
C THR A 634 -0.41 -7.55 -44.63
N TYR A 635 -1.34 -8.22 -43.93
CA TYR A 635 -1.39 -8.10 -42.46
C TYR A 635 -0.26 -8.83 -41.79
N GLU A 636 0.17 -9.99 -42.28
CA GLU A 636 1.30 -10.69 -41.69
C GLU A 636 2.55 -9.82 -41.81
N GLU A 637 2.78 -9.22 -42.98
CA GLU A 637 3.90 -8.28 -43.18
C GLU A 637 3.79 -7.04 -42.28
N ARG A 638 2.59 -6.43 -42.17
CA ARG A 638 2.37 -5.29 -41.27
C ARG A 638 2.46 -5.69 -39.80
N ALA A 639 2.04 -6.89 -39.43
CA ALA A 639 2.14 -7.37 -38.06
C ALA A 639 3.60 -7.52 -37.65
N VAL A 640 4.40 -8.14 -38.50
CA VAL A 640 5.84 -8.32 -38.23
C VAL A 640 6.58 -6.98 -38.20
N ARG A 641 6.34 -6.09 -39.16
CA ARG A 641 7.11 -4.83 -39.27
C ARG A 641 6.54 -3.69 -38.45
N LEU A 642 5.27 -3.34 -38.67
CA LEU A 642 4.66 -2.13 -38.11
C LEU A 642 4.17 -2.35 -36.68
N TYR A 643 3.41 -3.42 -36.43
CA TYR A 643 2.84 -3.65 -35.09
C TYR A 643 3.93 -3.96 -34.07
N SER A 644 4.94 -4.73 -34.42
CA SER A 644 6.11 -4.96 -33.55
C SER A 644 6.78 -3.65 -33.13
N VAL A 645 7.00 -2.72 -34.08
CA VAL A 645 7.58 -1.41 -33.78
C VAL A 645 6.68 -0.62 -32.83
N ILE A 646 5.36 -0.54 -33.11
CA ILE A 646 4.43 0.18 -32.23
C ILE A 646 4.41 -0.42 -30.82
N VAL A 647 4.35 -1.75 -30.70
CA VAL A 647 4.36 -2.48 -29.41
C VAL A 647 5.65 -2.21 -28.64
N ILE A 648 6.81 -2.41 -29.28
CA ILE A 648 8.13 -2.22 -28.66
C ILE A 648 8.30 -0.76 -28.24
N SER A 649 7.94 0.21 -29.09
CA SER A 649 8.02 1.63 -28.77
C SER A 649 7.09 2.01 -27.62
N CYS A 650 5.83 1.56 -27.64
CA CYS A 650 4.85 1.86 -26.58
C CYS A 650 5.32 1.34 -25.23
N ILE A 651 5.65 0.05 -25.13
CA ILE A 651 6.06 -0.55 -23.86
C ILE A 651 7.45 -0.05 -23.44
N GLY A 652 8.38 0.12 -24.38
CA GLY A 652 9.70 0.68 -24.12
C GLY A 652 9.62 2.10 -23.53
N LEU A 653 8.74 2.96 -24.07
CA LEU A 653 8.51 4.30 -23.53
C LEU A 653 7.82 4.28 -22.16
N GLN A 654 6.91 3.34 -21.90
CA GLN A 654 6.29 3.16 -20.57
C GLN A 654 7.30 2.71 -19.51
N VAL A 655 8.17 1.76 -19.85
CA VAL A 655 9.25 1.32 -18.96
C VAL A 655 10.25 2.44 -18.75
N LEU A 656 10.65 3.16 -19.80
CA LEU A 656 11.53 4.31 -19.69
C LEU A 656 10.93 5.40 -18.79
N PHE A 657 9.63 5.70 -18.95
CA PHE A 657 8.92 6.63 -18.07
C PHE A 657 8.97 6.20 -16.61
N PHE A 658 8.71 4.92 -16.31
CA PHE A 658 8.86 4.37 -14.97
C PHE A 658 10.29 4.55 -14.43
N LEU A 659 11.31 4.23 -15.23
CA LEU A 659 12.72 4.36 -14.84
C LEU A 659 13.09 5.83 -14.56
N VAL A 660 12.60 6.77 -15.39
CA VAL A 660 12.81 8.21 -15.19
C VAL A 660 12.16 8.68 -13.88
N LEU A 661 10.91 8.27 -13.60
CA LEU A 661 10.25 8.59 -12.33
C LEU A 661 10.99 7.97 -11.14
N ALA A 662 11.39 6.71 -11.26
CA ALA A 662 12.10 5.98 -10.22
C ALA A 662 13.45 6.60 -9.91
N TRP A 663 14.13 7.10 -10.93
CA TRP A 663 15.40 7.80 -10.80
C TRP A 663 15.22 9.20 -10.21
N TRP A 664 14.26 9.98 -10.73
CA TRP A 664 13.97 11.34 -10.29
C TRP A 664 13.61 11.40 -8.80
N TRP A 665 12.79 10.47 -8.33
CA TRP A 665 12.39 10.37 -6.93
C TRP A 665 13.03 9.20 -6.19
N ARG A 666 14.26 8.82 -6.57
CA ARG A 666 14.98 7.70 -5.95
C ARG A 666 15.04 7.78 -4.42
N ARG A 667 15.19 9.01 -3.87
CA ARG A 667 15.26 9.26 -2.41
C ARG A 667 13.94 8.93 -1.72
N GLY A 668 12.83 9.44 -2.25
CA GLY A 668 11.50 9.13 -1.76
C GLY A 668 11.16 7.64 -1.88
N LEU A 669 11.56 6.99 -2.97
CA LEU A 669 11.35 5.54 -3.16
C LEU A 669 12.25 4.66 -2.29
N SER A 670 13.47 5.12 -1.96
CA SER A 670 14.37 4.42 -1.03
C SER A 670 13.95 4.55 0.42
N LEU A 671 13.10 5.52 0.74
CA LEU A 671 12.71 5.84 2.11
C LEU A 671 12.15 4.62 2.85
N ALA A 672 11.13 4.03 2.25
CA ALA A 672 10.35 2.95 2.83
C ALA A 672 10.87 1.56 2.46
N ARG A 673 11.85 1.47 1.56
CA ARG A 673 12.41 0.21 1.06
C ARG A 673 13.90 0.17 1.35
N TRP A 674 14.22 -0.25 2.56
CA TRP A 674 15.59 -0.46 2.97
C TRP A 674 16.15 -1.67 2.22
N HIS A 675 17.37 -1.54 1.71
CA HIS A 675 18.04 -2.66 1.09
C HIS A 675 18.15 -3.81 2.11
N GLU A 676 18.10 -5.06 1.65
CA GLU A 676 18.26 -6.22 2.54
C GLU A 676 19.57 -6.12 3.32
N GLU A 677 20.64 -5.66 2.67
CA GLU A 677 21.94 -5.39 3.30
C GLU A 677 21.85 -4.34 4.41
N ASP A 678 21.01 -3.30 4.25
CA ASP A 678 20.78 -2.33 5.33
C ASP A 678 20.07 -3.01 6.49
N ARG A 679 18.97 -3.74 6.22
CA ARG A 679 18.21 -4.45 7.25
C ARG A 679 19.07 -5.47 8.01
N LEU A 680 19.92 -6.20 7.31
CA LEU A 680 20.88 -7.14 7.90
C LEU A 680 21.92 -6.44 8.77
N ARG A 681 22.47 -5.30 8.30
CA ARG A 681 23.42 -4.49 9.10
C ARG A 681 22.78 -3.98 10.38
N GLU A 682 21.55 -3.48 10.28
CA GLU A 682 20.78 -3.01 11.44
C GLU A 682 20.49 -4.13 12.42
N TRP A 683 20.06 -5.27 11.90
CA TRP A 683 19.76 -6.43 12.73
C TRP A 683 21.01 -6.94 13.45
N ALA A 684 22.15 -7.00 12.77
CA ALA A 684 23.43 -7.39 13.36
C ALA A 684 23.90 -6.43 14.47
N GLN A 685 23.63 -5.12 14.31
CA GLN A 685 23.97 -4.13 15.34
C GLN A 685 23.13 -4.30 16.61
N GLU A 686 21.85 -4.65 16.48
CA GLU A 686 20.98 -4.83 17.64
C GLU A 686 21.19 -6.12 18.40
N THR A 687 21.42 -7.21 17.67
CA THR A 687 21.70 -8.49 18.30
C THR A 687 23.06 -8.48 18.99
N GLY A 688 23.94 -7.53 18.68
CA GLY A 688 25.33 -7.50 19.16
C GLY A 688 26.17 -8.67 18.63
N TYR A 689 25.60 -9.45 17.71
CA TYR A 689 26.19 -10.63 17.10
C TYR A 689 25.83 -10.63 15.62
N GLU A 690 26.83 -10.64 14.76
CA GLU A 690 26.66 -11.19 13.43
C GLU A 690 26.23 -12.64 13.64
N VAL A 691 24.97 -12.97 13.31
CA VAL A 691 24.44 -14.29 13.59
C VAL A 691 25.12 -15.29 12.67
N GLN A 692 26.33 -15.72 13.06
CA GLN A 692 27.04 -16.78 12.39
C GLN A 692 26.28 -18.08 12.66
N TRP A 693 26.15 -18.89 11.62
CA TRP A 693 25.57 -20.21 11.75
C TRP A 693 26.33 -20.96 12.85
N SER A 694 25.62 -21.40 13.88
CA SER A 694 26.16 -22.25 14.93
C SER A 694 25.21 -23.41 15.15
N PRO A 695 25.72 -24.59 15.57
CA PRO A 695 24.87 -25.72 15.92
C PRO A 695 23.83 -25.41 17.01
N ARG A 696 24.03 -24.36 17.84
CA ARG A 696 23.08 -23.95 18.88
C ARG A 696 21.92 -23.10 18.36
N ASN A 697 22.17 -22.30 17.33
CA ASN A 697 21.14 -21.50 16.67
C ASN A 697 20.61 -22.20 15.40
N PHE A 698 20.94 -23.49 15.23
CA PHE A 698 20.62 -24.23 14.02
C PHE A 698 19.14 -24.07 13.70
N LEU A 699 18.22 -24.27 14.67
CA LEU A 699 16.76 -24.13 14.54
C LEU A 699 16.28 -22.83 13.84
N ILE A 700 16.99 -21.72 14.03
CA ILE A 700 16.66 -20.42 13.39
C ILE A 700 17.06 -20.45 11.89
N PHE A 701 18.15 -21.15 11.57
CA PHE A 701 18.65 -21.39 10.22
C PHE A 701 18.18 -22.74 9.63
N TRP A 702 17.44 -23.53 10.40
CA TRP A 702 17.14 -24.94 10.16
C TRP A 702 15.93 -25.17 9.28
N TYR A 703 15.40 -24.11 8.68
CA TYR A 703 14.63 -24.29 7.46
C TYR A 703 15.59 -24.55 6.27
N TYR A 704 16.53 -25.48 6.48
CA TYR A 704 17.60 -25.86 5.59
C TYR A 704 17.18 -27.19 4.94
N LYS A 705 16.58 -27.08 3.76
CA LYS A 705 16.31 -28.09 2.70
C LYS A 705 16.31 -29.58 3.10
N GLY A 706 17.41 -30.13 3.61
CA GLY A 706 17.53 -31.55 3.95
C GLY A 706 16.55 -32.06 5.00
N GLU A 707 16.10 -31.23 5.94
CA GLU A 707 15.07 -31.66 6.89
C GLU A 707 13.65 -31.54 6.36
N LEU A 708 13.43 -30.59 5.44
CA LEU A 708 12.20 -30.53 4.65
C LEU A 708 12.08 -31.77 3.77
N ASP A 709 13.19 -32.16 3.11
CA ASP A 709 13.28 -33.37 2.29
C ASP A 709 13.06 -34.62 3.16
N ALA A 710 13.56 -34.63 4.40
CA ALA A 710 13.34 -35.73 5.33
C ALA A 710 11.88 -35.81 5.84
N GLU A 711 11.25 -34.68 6.17
CA GLU A 711 9.86 -34.63 6.60
C GLU A 711 8.90 -34.92 5.44
N GLU A 712 9.23 -34.47 4.22
CA GLU A 712 8.53 -34.83 2.98
C GLU A 712 8.66 -36.33 2.72
N SER A 713 9.86 -36.91 2.86
CA SER A 713 10.06 -38.37 2.80
C SER A 713 9.29 -39.12 3.90
N ARG A 714 9.06 -38.51 5.08
CA ARG A 714 8.20 -39.09 6.14
C ARG A 714 6.72 -38.94 5.81
N ARG A 715 6.31 -37.87 5.11
CA ARG A 715 4.94 -37.67 4.64
C ARG A 715 4.62 -38.62 3.50
N GLU A 716 5.52 -38.82 2.56
CA GLU A 716 5.39 -39.84 1.51
C GLU A 716 5.27 -41.24 2.12
N ARG A 717 6.13 -41.59 3.08
CA ARG A 717 6.01 -42.87 3.80
C ARG A 717 4.67 -43.02 4.51
N ARG A 718 4.19 -41.97 5.19
CA ARG A 718 2.86 -41.98 5.84
C ARG A 718 1.71 -42.06 4.83
N ALA A 719 1.82 -41.41 3.67
CA ALA A 719 0.82 -41.48 2.62
C ALA A 719 0.77 -42.88 2.00
N THR A 720 1.92 -43.49 1.74
CA THR A 720 2.04 -44.87 1.27
C THR A 720 1.50 -45.85 2.30
N ASP A 721 1.87 -45.72 3.58
CA ASP A 721 1.33 -46.56 4.66
C ASP A 721 -0.18 -46.39 4.82
N TYR A 722 -0.69 -45.16 4.65
CA TYR A 722 -2.11 -44.89 4.67
C TYR A 722 -2.82 -45.52 3.47
N GLU A 723 -2.28 -45.44 2.25
CA GLU A 723 -2.84 -46.15 1.08
C GLU A 723 -2.81 -47.67 1.26
N ILE A 724 -1.75 -48.23 1.85
CA ILE A 724 -1.63 -49.65 2.14
C ILE A 724 -2.66 -50.09 3.19
N ARG A 725 -2.88 -49.29 4.24
CA ARG A 725 -3.83 -49.60 5.32
C ARG A 725 -5.26 -49.18 5.03
N ARG A 726 -5.49 -48.32 4.04
CA ARG A 726 -6.82 -47.87 3.65
C ARG A 726 -7.57 -49.07 3.09
N GLU A 727 -8.54 -49.56 3.86
CA GLU A 727 -9.45 -50.56 3.33
C GLU A 727 -10.12 -50.00 2.06
N PRO A 728 -10.10 -50.74 0.95
CA PRO A 728 -10.72 -50.29 -0.29
C PRO A 728 -12.19 -49.99 -0.03
N SER A 729 -12.60 -48.81 -0.47
CA SER A 729 -13.99 -48.36 -0.33
C SER A 729 -14.94 -49.39 -0.94
N TYR A 730 -16.19 -49.43 -0.49
CA TYR A 730 -17.18 -50.37 -1.04
C TYR A 730 -17.30 -50.24 -2.57
N PHE A 731 -17.15 -49.01 -3.09
CA PHE A 731 -17.10 -48.71 -4.52
C PHE A 731 -15.88 -49.34 -5.21
N GLU A 732 -14.67 -49.20 -4.66
CA GLU A 732 -13.47 -49.86 -5.22
C GLU A 732 -13.55 -51.39 -5.14
N ARG A 733 -14.13 -51.95 -4.07
CA ARG A 733 -14.40 -53.39 -3.99
C ARG A 733 -15.36 -53.86 -5.06
N SER A 734 -16.41 -53.08 -5.35
CA SER A 734 -17.35 -53.35 -6.43
C SER A 734 -16.65 -53.29 -7.80
N LEU A 735 -15.88 -52.22 -8.05
CA LEU A 735 -15.13 -52.03 -9.30
C LEU A 735 -14.11 -53.13 -9.55
N ARG A 736 -13.37 -53.54 -8.52
CA ARG A 736 -12.37 -54.62 -8.58
C ARG A 736 -12.99 -55.97 -8.91
N ARG A 737 -14.25 -56.21 -8.50
CA ARG A 737 -15.00 -57.41 -8.90
C ARG A 737 -15.49 -57.34 -10.34
N SER A 738 -15.91 -56.17 -10.82
CA SER A 738 -16.47 -56.02 -12.16
C SER A 738 -15.42 -55.84 -13.28
N LEU A 739 -14.22 -55.35 -12.98
CA LEU A 739 -13.17 -55.06 -13.98
C LEU A 739 -11.78 -55.49 -13.47
N PRO A 740 -11.50 -56.80 -13.33
CA PRO A 740 -10.25 -57.31 -12.76
C PRO A 740 -9.00 -56.94 -13.58
N TRP A 741 -9.12 -56.85 -14.90
CA TRP A 741 -8.00 -56.59 -15.83
C TRP A 741 -7.36 -55.20 -15.63
N ILE A 742 -8.13 -54.18 -15.22
CA ILE A 742 -7.61 -52.82 -14.97
C ILE A 742 -6.64 -52.83 -13.79
N TYR A 743 -6.89 -53.66 -12.78
CA TYR A 743 -6.03 -53.76 -11.60
C TYR A 743 -4.78 -54.61 -11.86
N GLU A 744 -4.87 -55.68 -12.67
CA GLU A 744 -3.69 -56.40 -13.15
C GLU A 744 -2.77 -55.50 -13.98
N TRP A 745 -3.33 -54.66 -14.85
CA TRP A 745 -2.55 -53.74 -15.66
C TRP A 745 -1.83 -52.68 -14.81
N LYS A 746 -2.51 -52.13 -13.80
CA LYS A 746 -1.91 -51.16 -12.86
C LYS A 746 -0.81 -51.80 -11.99
N SER A 747 -1.01 -53.05 -11.56
CA SER A 747 0.02 -53.83 -10.83
C SER A 747 1.22 -54.18 -11.71
N SER A 748 0.99 -54.45 -12.99
CA SER A 748 2.05 -54.69 -13.97
C SER A 748 2.88 -53.44 -14.26
N MET A 749 2.29 -52.23 -14.20
CA MET A 749 3.05 -50.99 -14.34
C MET A 749 3.87 -50.66 -13.09
N ALA A 750 3.32 -50.89 -11.89
CA ALA A 750 4.02 -50.56 -10.64
C ALA A 750 5.29 -51.40 -10.41
N THR A 751 5.39 -52.59 -11.03
CA THR A 751 6.53 -53.50 -10.88
C THR A 751 7.61 -53.35 -11.95
N ARG A 752 7.35 -52.61 -13.04
CA ARG A 752 8.38 -52.26 -14.01
C ARG A 752 9.15 -51.04 -13.52
N LYS A 753 10.32 -51.26 -12.93
CA LYS A 753 11.33 -50.21 -12.81
C LYS A 753 11.62 -49.67 -14.22
N MET A 754 11.27 -48.41 -14.47
CA MET A 754 11.74 -47.72 -15.67
C MET A 754 13.27 -47.61 -15.60
N PRO A 755 13.99 -47.95 -16.68
CA PRO A 755 15.45 -47.83 -16.73
C PRO A 755 15.92 -46.38 -16.60
#